data_AF-A0A6G1KDF4-F1
#
_entry.id   AF-A0A6G1KDF4-F1
#
_cell.length_a   1.000
_cell.length_b   1.000
_cell.length_c   1.000
_cell.angle_alpha   90.00
_cell.angle_beta   90.00
_cell.angle_gamma   90.00
#
_symmetry.space_group_name_H-M   'P 1'
#
loop_
_entity.id
_entity.type
_entity.pdbx_description
1 polymer ?
#
loop_
_entity_poly.entity_id
_entity_poly.type
_entity_poly.pdbx_seq_one_letter_code
_entity_poly.pdbx_strand_id
1 'polypeptide(L)'
;MELNNASENSIGEQPAGKVANDGTGIVELDPYLEPFKGALRSRYTKAQQWMKTINDTEGGIEKFSRGYEKLGFNVKDNGDVIYREWASNALRAYLIGDFNNWDREATPMTKDTFGVWEVTVPAKDGKPAIPHDSKIKISLVTPNSGVRQERIPAWITRVTQDLSLSPVYDARFWNPPKEQKYVFKNKRPPKPKSARIYEAHVGISSPEPKVATYKEFTRDVLPRIKHLGYNVIQLMAIMEHAYYASFGYQINSFFAASSRYGFPDDLKELIDTAHGMGITVLLDVVHSHASKNVLDGLNEFDGSDHLYFHEGAKGRHELWDSRVFNYGHHEVLRFLLSNLRFWMDEYNFDGFRFDGVTSMLYTHHGIGTGFSGGYHEYFGSGVDEEGVVYLMLANEMLHTLYPEVITIAEDVSGMPGLCVSLSLGGIGFDYRLAMAVPDLYIKWLKEKEDVDWDMGNLTFVLTNRRHGEKTIAYAESHDQALVGDKSLLMWLVDAQVYTNMSVLTELTPVIDRGLSLHKLIRLITHGLGGEGYLNFEGNEFGHPEWLDFPREGNQNSFNYARRQFNLADDRLLRYRFLNEFDSKMQWTEEKYGWLHSPQAYVSLKHEVDKVIVFERAGLLWIFNFHPQTSFTDYRVGVEQEGTYRIVISSDNKDFGGHGNVDETTRFFTTPFAWNERKNFLQVYIPCRTGIVLALESTFHWCRRRWYVVVLEIANLKFDSEQLPPILNALTTENNGQKLVLEVAQHLGESVVRCIAMDGTEGLVRGAKATDTGNPIMIPVGPGTLGRIMNVTGDPIDERGPIKAAKYSPIHADPPEFVEQSTSAEVLVTGIKVVDLLAPYARGGKIGLFGGAGVGKTVFIQELINNIAKAHGGFSVFTGVGERTREGNDLYHEMQETSVIQLDGESKVALVFGQMNEPPGARARVALTGLTVAEYFRDIEGQDVLLFIDNIFRFTQAGSEVSALLGRIPSAVGYQPTLAVDMGLMQERITTTQKGSITSVQAVYVPADDLTDPAPATTFAHLDATTVLSRGISELGIYPAVDPLDSRSRMLDPRVVGQDHYDTATKVQQMLQEYKSLQDIIAILGMDELSEADKLTVERARKLQRFLSQPFTVAHVFTGIEGALVDLKDTIRSFKAIMNGEGDDLPEGAFYMVGDFESARAKGEKILAELESS
;
A
#
# COMPACT_ATOMS: atom_id res chain seq x y z
N MET A 1 -29.10 -12.17 24.91
CA MET A 1 -28.50 -12.06 23.56
C MET A 1 -29.56 -12.12 22.46
N GLU A 2 -30.43 -13.12 22.42
CA GLU A 2 -31.49 -13.23 21.40
C GLU A 2 -32.40 -12.01 21.33
N LEU A 3 -32.86 -11.48 22.47
CA LEU A 3 -33.67 -10.26 22.50
C LEU A 3 -32.92 -9.04 21.92
N ASN A 4 -31.64 -8.86 22.26
CA ASN A 4 -30.81 -7.76 21.74
C ASN A 4 -30.64 -7.88 20.21
N ASN A 5 -30.24 -9.07 19.74
CA ASN A 5 -30.02 -9.35 18.32
C ASN A 5 -31.31 -9.29 17.49
N ALA A 6 -32.47 -9.52 18.10
CA ALA A 6 -33.78 -9.43 17.43
C ALA A 6 -34.36 -8.01 17.46
N SER A 7 -33.79 -7.10 18.25
CA SER A 7 -34.29 -5.74 18.42
C SER A 7 -33.50 -4.78 17.54
N GLU A 8 -34.22 -3.93 16.81
CA GLU A 8 -33.63 -2.98 15.89
C GLU A 8 -32.80 -1.93 16.63
N ASN A 9 -31.71 -1.50 16.02
CA ASN A 9 -30.89 -0.42 16.53
C ASN A 9 -31.47 0.94 16.15
N SER A 10 -32.74 1.17 16.51
CA SER A 10 -33.44 2.43 16.31
C SER A 10 -34.34 2.80 17.50
N ILE A 11 -34.35 4.08 17.85
CA ILE A 11 -35.20 4.74 18.85
C ILE A 11 -36.64 4.91 18.35
N GLY A 12 -36.85 4.86 17.03
CA GLY A 12 -38.17 4.95 16.40
C GLY A 12 -38.94 3.63 16.37
N GLU A 13 -38.23 2.51 16.46
CA GLU A 13 -38.80 1.16 16.33
C GLU A 13 -39.27 0.58 17.65
N GLN A 14 -40.17 -0.42 17.58
CA GLN A 14 -40.54 -1.19 18.77
C GLN A 14 -39.51 -2.27 19.05
N PRO A 15 -39.13 -2.49 20.33
CA PRO A 15 -38.28 -3.60 20.70
C PRO A 15 -38.98 -4.93 20.38
N ALA A 16 -38.19 -5.98 20.11
CA ALA A 16 -38.75 -7.29 19.84
C ALA A 16 -39.47 -7.87 21.07
N GLY A 17 -40.57 -8.59 20.86
CA GLY A 17 -41.33 -9.22 21.95
C GLY A 17 -42.37 -8.31 22.61
N LYS A 18 -42.63 -8.51 23.91
CA LYS A 18 -43.62 -7.73 24.70
C LYS A 18 -42.94 -6.78 25.68
N VAL A 19 -41.94 -6.05 25.19
CA VAL A 19 -41.08 -5.15 25.99
C VAL A 19 -41.60 -3.71 25.91
N ALA A 20 -41.43 -2.93 26.97
CA ALA A 20 -41.86 -1.53 26.99
C ALA A 20 -40.98 -0.67 26.07
N ASN A 21 -41.60 0.08 25.13
CA ASN A 21 -40.92 1.05 24.26
C ASN A 21 -40.79 2.42 24.94
N ASP A 22 -40.10 2.48 26.07
CA ASP A 22 -39.83 3.72 26.83
C ASP A 22 -38.36 3.85 27.24
N GLY A 23 -37.47 3.08 26.60
CA GLY A 23 -36.05 3.02 26.92
C GLY A 23 -35.71 2.19 28.16
N THR A 24 -36.67 1.46 28.75
CA THR A 24 -36.40 0.59 29.91
C THR A 24 -36.33 -0.90 29.57
N GLY A 25 -36.43 -1.26 28.29
CA GLY A 25 -36.40 -2.66 27.82
C GLY A 25 -35.11 -3.41 28.15
N ILE A 26 -33.99 -2.70 28.26
CA ILE A 26 -32.69 -3.23 28.68
C ILE A 26 -32.74 -3.91 30.07
N VAL A 27 -33.71 -3.55 30.92
CA VAL A 27 -33.88 -4.15 32.25
C VAL A 27 -34.28 -5.63 32.16
N GLU A 28 -34.87 -6.08 31.03
CA GLU A 28 -35.12 -7.51 30.80
C GLU A 28 -33.83 -8.30 30.51
N LEU A 29 -32.83 -7.64 29.92
CA LEU A 29 -31.50 -8.23 29.71
C LEU A 29 -30.68 -8.20 31.00
N ASP A 30 -30.82 -7.12 31.79
CA ASP A 30 -30.11 -6.91 33.03
C ASP A 30 -31.01 -6.31 34.12
N PRO A 31 -31.59 -7.16 34.98
CA PRO A 31 -32.48 -6.73 36.07
C PRO A 31 -31.83 -5.79 37.10
N TYR A 32 -30.49 -5.71 37.18
CA TYR A 32 -29.80 -4.81 38.11
C TYR A 32 -29.96 -3.33 37.72
N LEU A 33 -30.45 -3.04 36.50
CA LEU A 33 -30.78 -1.69 36.03
C LEU A 33 -32.13 -1.17 36.54
N GLU A 34 -32.96 -1.99 37.18
CA GLU A 34 -34.29 -1.60 37.68
C GLU A 34 -34.29 -0.29 38.51
N PRO A 35 -33.35 -0.06 39.46
CA PRO A 35 -33.31 1.18 40.23
C PRO A 35 -33.02 2.44 39.39
N PHE A 36 -32.48 2.28 38.18
CA PHE A 36 -31.99 3.36 37.31
C PHE A 36 -32.91 3.63 36.11
N LYS A 37 -34.11 3.03 36.08
CA LYS A 37 -35.12 3.25 35.02
C LYS A 37 -35.41 4.73 34.76
N GLY A 38 -35.38 5.57 35.79
CA GLY A 38 -35.57 7.01 35.64
C GLY A 38 -34.51 7.67 34.74
N ALA A 39 -33.23 7.32 34.93
CA ALA A 39 -32.13 7.83 34.13
C ALA A 39 -32.18 7.28 32.69
N LEU A 40 -32.47 5.99 32.53
CA LEU A 40 -32.64 5.35 31.21
C LEU A 40 -33.76 6.01 30.40
N ARG A 41 -34.95 6.16 31.01
CA ARG A 41 -36.10 6.82 30.38
C ARG A 41 -35.81 8.30 30.06
N SER A 42 -35.10 9.02 30.93
CA SER A 42 -34.70 10.41 30.69
C SER A 42 -33.89 10.54 29.41
N ARG A 43 -32.81 9.75 29.27
CA ARG A 43 -31.92 9.77 28.10
C ARG A 43 -32.65 9.37 26.82
N TYR A 44 -33.43 8.29 26.87
CA TYR A 44 -34.24 7.84 25.73
C TYR A 44 -35.25 8.90 25.27
N THR A 45 -35.96 9.52 26.22
CA THR A 45 -36.93 10.59 25.93
C THR A 45 -36.23 11.80 25.31
N LYS A 46 -35.04 12.19 25.80
CA LYS A 46 -34.26 13.30 25.23
C LYS A 46 -33.80 13.00 23.81
N ALA A 47 -33.34 11.78 23.54
CA ALA A 47 -32.97 11.37 22.18
C ALA A 47 -34.18 11.40 21.23
N GLN A 48 -35.36 10.93 21.66
CA GLN A 48 -36.60 11.05 20.91
C GLN A 48 -37.00 12.52 20.65
N GLN A 49 -36.82 13.40 21.62
CA GLN A 49 -37.09 14.83 21.47
C GLN A 49 -36.16 15.47 20.43
N TRP A 50 -34.88 15.11 20.41
CA TRP A 50 -33.95 15.55 19.37
C TRP A 50 -34.32 15.02 18.00
N MET A 51 -34.64 13.73 17.87
CA MET A 51 -35.11 13.15 16.61
C MET A 51 -36.36 13.87 16.09
N LYS A 52 -37.32 14.14 16.97
CA LYS A 52 -38.51 14.92 16.62
C LYS A 52 -38.14 16.34 16.17
N THR A 53 -37.27 17.02 16.93
CA THR A 53 -36.82 18.38 16.60
C THR A 53 -36.18 18.40 15.20
N ILE A 54 -35.24 17.50 14.92
CA ILE A 54 -34.56 17.37 13.63
C ILE A 54 -35.57 17.04 12.50
N ASN A 55 -36.55 16.17 12.75
CA ASN A 55 -37.60 15.89 11.78
C ASN A 55 -38.45 17.13 11.46
N ASP A 56 -38.87 17.87 12.49
CA ASP A 56 -39.74 19.03 12.37
C ASP A 56 -39.03 20.25 11.74
N THR A 57 -37.74 20.46 12.04
CA THR A 57 -36.99 21.66 11.59
C THR A 57 -36.14 21.43 10.35
N GLU A 58 -35.61 20.23 10.14
CA GLU A 58 -34.59 19.95 9.11
C GLU A 58 -35.06 18.92 8.08
N GLY A 59 -36.24 18.33 8.28
CA GLY A 59 -36.83 17.34 7.39
C GLY A 59 -36.21 15.94 7.53
N GLY A 60 -35.61 15.66 8.69
CA GLY A 60 -35.14 14.34 9.11
C GLY A 60 -33.62 14.19 9.19
N ILE A 61 -33.17 13.17 9.92
CA ILE A 61 -31.75 12.94 10.23
C ILE A 61 -30.89 12.71 8.97
N GLU A 62 -31.48 12.15 7.93
CA GLU A 62 -30.85 11.97 6.62
C GLU A 62 -30.47 13.31 5.98
N LYS A 63 -31.37 14.29 5.97
CA LYS A 63 -31.09 15.64 5.44
C LYS A 63 -30.21 16.45 6.38
N PHE A 64 -30.40 16.29 7.69
CA PHE A 64 -29.66 17.01 8.70
C PHE A 64 -28.17 16.68 8.68
N SER A 65 -27.83 15.41 8.46
CA SER A 65 -26.46 14.91 8.36
C SER A 65 -25.77 15.18 7.01
N ARG A 66 -26.47 15.74 6.03
CA ARG A 66 -25.86 16.29 4.81
C ARG A 66 -25.45 17.76 4.97
N GLY A 67 -25.06 18.15 6.19
CA GLY A 67 -24.63 19.52 6.48
C GLY A 67 -23.46 19.97 5.60
N TYR A 68 -22.57 19.04 5.22
CA TYR A 68 -21.42 19.31 4.34
C TYR A 68 -21.82 19.67 2.89
N GLU A 69 -23.03 19.34 2.44
CA GLU A 69 -23.59 19.79 1.15
C GLU A 69 -24.16 21.23 1.21
N LYS A 70 -24.19 21.83 2.41
CA LYS A 70 -24.69 23.19 2.66
C LYS A 70 -23.63 24.12 3.25
N LEU A 71 -22.96 23.70 4.31
CA LEU A 71 -21.87 24.41 4.99
C LEU A 71 -20.52 24.08 4.34
N GLY A 72 -19.54 24.94 4.54
CA GLY A 72 -18.29 24.89 3.79
C GLY A 72 -18.47 25.32 2.34
N PHE A 73 -17.60 24.82 1.46
CA PHE A 73 -17.57 25.20 0.05
C PHE A 73 -18.37 24.24 -0.81
N ASN A 74 -19.31 24.77 -1.58
CA ASN A 74 -20.19 24.01 -2.45
C ASN A 74 -20.18 24.62 -3.86
N VAL A 75 -19.71 23.84 -4.83
CA VAL A 75 -19.64 24.26 -6.24
C VAL A 75 -20.91 23.85 -6.97
N LYS A 76 -21.58 24.83 -7.62
CA LYS A 76 -22.79 24.62 -8.41
C LYS A 76 -22.45 24.20 -9.84
N ASP A 77 -23.43 23.62 -10.54
CA ASP A 77 -23.27 23.16 -11.93
C ASP A 77 -22.91 24.28 -12.90
N ASN A 78 -23.30 25.53 -12.60
CA ASN A 78 -22.94 26.71 -13.37
C ASN A 78 -21.52 27.26 -13.06
N GLY A 79 -20.80 26.62 -12.13
CA GLY A 79 -19.47 27.01 -11.67
C GLY A 79 -19.47 27.97 -10.48
N ASP A 80 -20.62 28.47 -10.01
CA ASP A 80 -20.66 29.35 -8.84
C ASP A 80 -20.21 28.61 -7.59
N VAL A 81 -19.41 29.26 -6.75
CA VAL A 81 -18.95 28.69 -5.47
C VAL A 81 -19.73 29.36 -4.34
N ILE A 82 -20.56 28.58 -3.65
CA ILE A 82 -21.26 29.03 -2.45
C ILE A 82 -20.45 28.60 -1.23
N TYR A 83 -20.10 29.56 -0.38
CA TYR A 83 -19.45 29.30 0.89
C TYR A 83 -20.38 29.70 2.04
N ARG A 84 -20.59 28.79 2.99
CA ARG A 84 -21.35 29.05 4.23
C ARG A 84 -20.57 28.66 5.46
N GLU A 85 -20.70 29.44 6.53
CA GLU A 85 -19.99 29.20 7.78
C GLU A 85 -20.78 29.67 8.99
N TRP A 86 -20.77 28.88 10.07
CA TRP A 86 -21.44 29.26 11.32
C TRP A 86 -20.48 30.03 12.23
N ALA A 87 -20.79 31.30 12.49
CA ALA A 87 -19.99 32.19 13.34
C ALA A 87 -20.91 33.26 13.96
N SER A 88 -21.69 32.84 14.96
CA SER A 88 -22.79 33.62 15.51
C SER A 88 -22.33 34.87 16.27
N ASN A 89 -21.13 34.89 16.85
CA ASN A 89 -20.59 36.05 17.55
C ASN A 89 -19.96 37.09 16.60
N ALA A 90 -19.62 36.71 15.36
CA ALA A 90 -18.97 37.62 14.41
C ALA A 90 -19.90 38.80 14.03
N LEU A 91 -19.32 40.01 13.89
CA LEU A 91 -20.01 41.22 13.45
C LEU A 91 -19.98 41.39 11.93
N ARG A 92 -18.87 41.00 11.30
CA ARG A 92 -18.64 41.01 9.84
C ARG A 92 -17.80 39.80 9.47
N ALA A 93 -18.08 39.19 8.34
CA ALA A 93 -17.29 38.08 7.79
C ALA A 93 -16.98 38.31 6.31
N TYR A 94 -15.80 37.85 5.89
CA TYR A 94 -15.31 37.95 4.52
C TYR A 94 -14.61 36.65 4.13
N LEU A 95 -14.81 36.19 2.89
CA LEU A 95 -14.03 35.10 2.32
C LEU A 95 -12.77 35.69 1.67
N ILE A 96 -11.60 35.15 2.00
CA ILE A 96 -10.31 35.64 1.48
C ILE A 96 -9.47 34.50 0.96
N GLY A 97 -8.57 34.77 0.03
CA GLY A 97 -7.62 33.78 -0.47
C GLY A 97 -6.88 34.24 -1.71
N ASP A 98 -6.19 33.31 -2.36
CA ASP A 98 -5.42 33.63 -3.58
C ASP A 98 -6.33 34.20 -4.69
N PHE A 99 -7.58 33.71 -4.77
CA PHE A 99 -8.55 34.11 -5.81
C PHE A 99 -8.93 35.61 -5.77
N ASN A 100 -8.75 36.28 -4.63
CA ASN A 100 -8.99 37.71 -4.46
C ASN A 100 -7.75 38.46 -3.95
N ASN A 101 -6.55 37.92 -4.17
CA ASN A 101 -5.28 38.49 -3.72
C ASN A 101 -5.23 38.80 -2.22
N TRP A 102 -5.91 37.98 -1.41
CA TRP A 102 -6.02 38.16 0.05
C TRP A 102 -6.62 39.50 0.49
N ASP A 103 -7.43 40.14 -0.37
CA ASP A 103 -8.15 41.36 -0.02
C ASP A 103 -9.23 41.07 1.03
N ARG A 104 -9.06 41.67 2.21
CA ARG A 104 -9.88 41.47 3.41
C ARG A 104 -11.27 42.08 3.36
N GLU A 105 -11.60 42.81 2.30
CA GLU A 105 -12.90 43.47 2.12
C GLU A 105 -13.57 43.14 0.79
N ALA A 106 -12.85 42.55 -0.17
CA ALA A 106 -13.34 42.29 -1.53
C ALA A 106 -14.52 41.30 -1.63
N THR A 107 -14.70 40.39 -0.66
CA THR A 107 -15.72 39.34 -0.73
C THR A 107 -16.51 39.23 0.59
N PRO A 108 -17.37 40.21 0.88
CA PRO A 108 -18.17 40.24 2.11
C PRO A 108 -19.25 39.15 2.12
N MET A 109 -19.50 38.59 3.31
CA MET A 109 -20.55 37.60 3.53
C MET A 109 -21.79 38.24 4.18
N THR A 110 -22.95 37.60 4.01
CA THR A 110 -24.22 38.03 4.62
C THR A 110 -24.60 37.07 5.74
N LYS A 111 -24.94 37.59 6.92
CA LYS A 111 -25.36 36.81 8.10
C LYS A 111 -26.87 36.61 8.12
N ASP A 112 -27.31 35.39 8.38
CA ASP A 112 -28.72 35.08 8.60
C ASP A 112 -29.15 35.24 10.07
N THR A 113 -30.40 34.89 10.38
CA THR A 113 -30.97 34.99 11.74
C THR A 113 -30.40 33.99 12.74
N PHE A 114 -29.75 32.92 12.29
CA PHE A 114 -29.16 31.87 13.12
C PHE A 114 -27.63 32.04 13.28
N GLY A 115 -27.06 33.07 12.66
CA GLY A 115 -25.64 33.36 12.73
C GLY A 115 -24.79 32.59 11.72
N VAL A 116 -25.41 32.05 10.67
CA VAL A 116 -24.72 31.47 9.52
C VAL A 116 -24.43 32.59 8.52
N TRP A 117 -23.18 32.66 8.08
CA TRP A 117 -22.71 33.58 7.06
C TRP A 117 -22.69 32.89 5.70
N GLU A 118 -23.12 33.58 4.65
CA GLU A 118 -23.12 33.07 3.27
C GLU A 118 -22.48 34.07 2.30
N VAL A 119 -21.75 33.56 1.32
CA VAL A 119 -21.36 34.30 0.12
C VAL A 119 -21.40 33.41 -1.11
N THR A 120 -21.79 33.97 -2.26
CA THR A 120 -21.66 33.33 -3.57
C THR A 120 -20.55 34.02 -4.34
N VAL A 121 -19.50 33.28 -4.70
CA VAL A 121 -18.44 33.73 -5.61
C VAL A 121 -18.83 33.29 -7.03
N PRO A 122 -19.21 34.23 -7.91
CA PRO A 122 -19.73 33.88 -9.23
C PRO A 122 -18.65 33.26 -10.11
N ALA A 123 -19.04 32.32 -10.96
CA ALA A 123 -18.17 31.70 -11.94
C ALA A 123 -17.51 32.72 -12.88
N LYS A 124 -16.30 32.41 -13.35
CA LYS A 124 -15.63 33.12 -14.45
C LYS A 124 -15.55 32.16 -15.64
N ASP A 125 -16.12 32.57 -16.78
CA ASP A 125 -16.15 31.77 -18.01
C ASP A 125 -16.71 30.34 -17.84
N GLY A 126 -17.75 30.20 -17.02
CA GLY A 126 -18.40 28.91 -16.72
C GLY A 126 -17.56 27.97 -15.85
N LYS A 127 -16.45 28.45 -15.26
CA LYS A 127 -15.60 27.72 -14.33
C LYS A 127 -15.60 28.37 -12.94
N PRO A 128 -15.36 27.60 -11.86
CA PRO A 128 -15.19 28.14 -10.52
C PRO A 128 -14.13 29.25 -10.47
N ALA A 129 -14.51 30.40 -9.93
CA ALA A 129 -13.60 31.55 -9.81
C ALA A 129 -12.51 31.35 -8.75
N ILE A 130 -12.70 30.41 -7.82
CA ILE A 130 -11.67 29.95 -6.88
C ILE A 130 -10.94 28.77 -7.53
N PRO A 131 -9.65 28.89 -7.87
CA PRO A 131 -8.90 27.79 -8.47
C PRO A 131 -8.76 26.59 -7.54
N HIS A 132 -8.80 25.38 -8.09
CA HIS A 132 -8.52 24.14 -7.35
C HIS A 132 -7.16 24.22 -6.64
N ASP A 133 -7.13 23.76 -5.39
CA ASP A 133 -5.97 23.70 -4.49
C ASP A 133 -5.32 25.06 -4.14
N SER A 134 -6.02 26.17 -4.43
CA SER A 134 -5.62 27.50 -3.98
C SER A 134 -5.89 27.72 -2.48
N LYS A 135 -5.10 28.60 -1.87
CA LYS A 135 -5.23 28.93 -0.45
C LYS A 135 -6.43 29.83 -0.19
N ILE A 136 -7.13 29.57 0.91
CA ILE A 136 -8.33 30.28 1.34
C ILE A 136 -8.39 30.38 2.87
N LYS A 137 -9.04 31.42 3.39
CA LYS A 137 -9.40 31.61 4.81
C LYS A 137 -10.72 32.36 4.92
N ILE A 138 -11.33 32.29 6.10
CA ILE A 138 -12.40 33.21 6.50
C ILE A 138 -11.82 34.31 7.40
N SER A 139 -12.17 35.56 7.12
CA SER A 139 -11.80 36.71 7.94
C SER A 139 -13.02 37.20 8.72
N LEU A 140 -12.92 37.23 10.04
CA LEU A 140 -13.99 37.56 10.97
C LEU A 140 -13.62 38.82 11.76
N VAL A 141 -14.57 39.73 11.93
CA VAL A 141 -14.45 40.87 12.85
C VAL A 141 -15.32 40.60 14.06
N THR A 142 -14.71 40.50 15.24
CA THR A 142 -15.38 40.08 16.47
C THR A 142 -15.77 41.28 17.37
N PRO A 143 -16.72 41.10 18.30
CA PRO A 143 -17.14 42.16 19.23
C PRO A 143 -16.05 42.56 20.24
N ASN A 144 -16.23 43.70 20.91
CA ASN A 144 -15.43 44.25 22.02
C ASN A 144 -14.02 44.77 21.69
N SER A 145 -13.25 44.12 20.81
CA SER A 145 -11.89 44.56 20.45
C SER A 145 -11.81 45.17 19.05
N GLY A 146 -12.80 44.89 18.19
CA GLY A 146 -12.74 45.23 16.76
C GLY A 146 -11.64 44.48 16.01
N VAL A 147 -11.02 43.48 16.65
CA VAL A 147 -9.91 42.71 16.08
C VAL A 147 -10.43 41.86 14.94
N ARG A 148 -9.73 41.96 13.81
CA ARG A 148 -9.91 41.07 12.68
C ARG A 148 -9.10 39.82 12.92
N GLN A 149 -9.73 38.66 12.81
CA GLN A 149 -9.10 37.36 12.95
C GLN A 149 -9.34 36.53 11.69
N GLU A 150 -8.36 35.72 11.32
CA GLU A 150 -8.44 34.83 10.17
C GLU A 150 -8.43 33.39 10.67
N ARG A 151 -9.27 32.54 10.07
CA ARG A 151 -9.46 31.15 10.47
C ARG A 151 -9.50 30.24 9.24
N ILE A 152 -9.11 28.99 9.47
CA ILE A 152 -9.40 27.88 8.57
C ILE A 152 -10.90 27.59 8.64
N PRO A 153 -11.64 27.56 7.52
CA PRO A 153 -13.05 27.19 7.50
C PRO A 153 -13.32 25.86 8.22
N ALA A 154 -14.34 25.80 9.08
CA ALA A 154 -14.58 24.64 9.95
C ALA A 154 -14.91 23.36 9.16
N TRP A 155 -15.47 23.54 7.97
CA TRP A 155 -15.93 22.49 7.04
C TRP A 155 -14.94 22.26 5.88
N ILE A 156 -13.68 22.69 6.02
CA ILE A 156 -12.68 22.50 4.97
C ILE A 156 -12.36 21.01 4.79
N THR A 157 -12.18 20.58 3.54
CA THR A 157 -11.89 19.18 3.18
C THR A 157 -10.41 18.90 2.94
N ARG A 158 -9.58 19.95 2.87
CA ARG A 158 -8.13 19.85 2.74
C ARG A 158 -7.45 21.06 3.37
N VAL A 159 -6.40 20.77 4.13
CA VAL A 159 -5.43 21.76 4.59
C VAL A 159 -4.04 21.25 4.24
N THR A 160 -3.03 22.13 4.28
CA THR A 160 -1.63 21.74 4.08
C THR A 160 -0.75 22.58 4.98
N GLN A 161 0.41 22.05 5.36
CA GLN A 161 1.43 22.78 6.12
C GLN A 161 2.72 22.86 5.30
N ASP A 162 3.32 24.05 5.27
CA ASP A 162 4.66 24.26 4.74
C ASP A 162 5.55 24.77 5.88
N LEU A 163 6.29 23.84 6.49
CA LEU A 163 7.16 24.13 7.63
C LEU A 163 8.30 25.10 7.31
N SER A 164 8.62 25.30 6.02
CA SER A 164 9.62 26.31 5.61
C SER A 164 9.10 27.75 5.74
N LEU A 165 7.78 27.92 5.71
CA LEU A 165 7.10 29.21 5.77
C LEU A 165 6.44 29.48 7.12
N SER A 166 5.68 28.51 7.64
CA SER A 166 4.86 28.67 8.84
C SER A 166 4.54 27.33 9.49
N PRO A 167 4.54 27.25 10.84
CA PRO A 167 4.03 26.08 11.55
C PRO A 167 2.50 25.97 11.50
N VAL A 168 1.78 26.97 11.00
CA VAL A 168 0.31 26.99 10.92
C VAL A 168 -0.15 26.42 9.59
N TYR A 169 -1.22 25.62 9.60
CA TYR A 169 -1.83 25.10 8.38
C TYR A 169 -2.54 26.18 7.55
N ASP A 170 -2.59 25.96 6.24
CA ASP A 170 -3.41 26.73 5.31
C ASP A 170 -4.52 25.86 4.73
N ALA A 171 -5.74 26.40 4.67
CA ALA A 171 -6.86 25.75 4.01
C ALA A 171 -6.72 25.81 2.48
N ARG A 172 -7.07 24.69 1.83
CA ARG A 172 -7.00 24.52 0.38
C ARG A 172 -8.38 24.26 -0.19
N PHE A 173 -8.75 25.03 -1.21
CA PHE A 173 -10.01 24.81 -1.91
C PHE A 173 -9.94 23.53 -2.77
N TRP A 174 -10.39 22.41 -2.20
CA TRP A 174 -10.30 21.11 -2.86
C TRP A 174 -11.51 20.83 -3.75
N ASN A 175 -11.41 21.21 -5.03
CA ASN A 175 -12.37 20.84 -6.07
C ASN A 175 -11.66 20.32 -7.35
N PRO A 176 -11.09 19.10 -7.34
CA PRO A 176 -10.39 18.57 -8.50
C PRO A 176 -11.33 18.48 -9.73
N PRO A 177 -10.80 18.66 -10.96
CA PRO A 177 -11.56 18.46 -12.20
C PRO A 177 -12.26 17.10 -12.24
N LYS A 178 -13.41 16.99 -12.94
CA LYS A 178 -14.20 15.76 -12.98
C LYS A 178 -13.39 14.56 -13.50
N GLU A 179 -12.45 14.80 -14.39
CA GLU A 179 -11.56 13.79 -14.99
C GLU A 179 -10.48 13.31 -14.01
N GLN A 180 -10.20 14.08 -12.95
CA GLN A 180 -9.18 13.79 -11.94
C GLN A 180 -9.78 13.27 -10.63
N LYS A 181 -11.11 13.39 -10.43
CA LYS A 181 -11.80 12.86 -9.25
C LYS A 181 -11.71 11.34 -9.23
N TYR A 182 -11.28 10.79 -8.10
CA TYR A 182 -11.31 9.36 -7.88
C TYR A 182 -12.75 8.81 -7.95
N VAL A 183 -12.90 7.67 -8.64
CA VAL A 183 -14.17 6.93 -8.74
C VAL A 183 -13.94 5.53 -8.16
N PHE A 184 -14.67 5.21 -7.10
CA PHE A 184 -14.65 3.88 -6.48
C PHE A 184 -15.04 2.80 -7.49
N LYS A 185 -14.23 1.73 -7.54
CA LYS A 185 -14.39 0.61 -8.47
C LYS A 185 -14.99 -0.61 -7.77
N ASN A 186 -14.73 -0.77 -6.48
CA ASN A 186 -15.17 -1.91 -5.69
C ASN A 186 -16.38 -1.56 -4.83
N LYS A 187 -17.14 -2.58 -4.45
CA LYS A 187 -18.22 -2.45 -3.48
C LYS A 187 -17.69 -2.70 -2.08
N ARG A 188 -18.31 -2.06 -1.10
CA ARG A 188 -18.12 -2.36 0.32
C ARG A 188 -18.26 -3.86 0.57
N PRO A 189 -17.35 -4.49 1.32
CA PRO A 189 -17.49 -5.89 1.70
C PRO A 189 -18.71 -6.07 2.62
N PRO A 190 -19.32 -7.26 2.69
CA PRO A 190 -20.39 -7.54 3.64
C PRO A 190 -19.87 -7.44 5.09
N LYS A 191 -20.74 -7.13 6.05
CA LYS A 191 -20.36 -7.10 7.48
C LYS A 191 -19.78 -8.45 7.88
N PRO A 192 -18.53 -8.49 8.42
CA PRO A 192 -17.92 -9.73 8.83
C PRO A 192 -18.69 -10.33 10.01
N LYS A 193 -18.79 -11.66 10.07
CA LYS A 193 -19.43 -12.36 11.19
C LYS A 193 -18.73 -12.09 12.52
N SER A 194 -17.40 -12.03 12.47
CA SER A 194 -16.50 -11.66 13.56
C SER A 194 -15.44 -10.70 13.02
N ALA A 195 -15.18 -9.62 13.75
CA ALA A 195 -14.17 -8.63 13.37
C ALA A 195 -12.78 -9.10 13.84
N ARG A 196 -11.88 -9.34 12.88
CA ARG A 196 -10.44 -9.54 13.09
C ARG A 196 -9.76 -8.28 12.57
N ILE A 197 -9.51 -7.37 13.51
CA ILE A 197 -9.12 -5.98 13.27
C ILE A 197 -7.60 -5.86 13.27
N TYR A 198 -7.06 -5.31 12.20
CA TYR A 198 -5.69 -4.83 12.13
C TYR A 198 -5.72 -3.30 12.33
N GLU A 199 -5.30 -2.86 13.51
CA GLU A 199 -5.19 -1.43 13.85
C GLU A 199 -3.89 -0.87 13.28
N ALA A 200 -3.99 0.21 12.50
CA ALA A 200 -2.86 0.74 11.75
C ALA A 200 -2.87 2.27 11.67
N HIS A 201 -1.68 2.85 11.58
CA HIS A 201 -1.45 4.27 11.38
C HIS A 201 -0.58 4.48 10.13
N VAL A 202 -1.19 5.01 9.08
CA VAL A 202 -0.55 5.17 7.74
C VAL A 202 0.85 5.77 7.81
N GLY A 203 1.04 6.85 8.54
CA GLY A 203 2.31 7.58 8.56
C GLY A 203 3.50 6.84 9.17
N ILE A 204 3.30 5.75 9.92
CA ILE A 204 4.40 4.95 10.51
C ILE A 204 4.56 3.59 9.83
N SER A 205 3.71 3.26 8.85
CA SER A 205 3.67 1.95 8.20
C SER A 205 4.74 1.78 7.11
N SER A 206 5.96 2.23 7.38
CA SER A 206 7.14 1.99 6.54
C SER A 206 8.37 1.67 7.41
N PRO A 207 9.33 0.86 6.93
CA PRO A 207 10.61 0.67 7.61
C PRO A 207 11.50 1.91 7.63
N GLU A 208 11.22 2.89 6.77
CA GLU A 208 11.98 4.14 6.68
C GLU A 208 11.57 5.13 7.78
N PRO A 209 12.53 5.90 8.36
CA PRO A 209 12.24 6.92 9.36
C PRO A 209 11.66 8.19 8.71
N LYS A 210 10.47 8.09 8.13
CA LYS A 210 9.72 9.17 7.48
C LYS A 210 8.22 9.01 7.72
N VAL A 211 7.44 10.02 7.38
CA VAL A 211 5.98 9.87 7.28
C VAL A 211 5.65 9.11 6.01
N ALA A 212 5.12 7.89 6.15
CA ALA A 212 4.64 7.09 5.03
C ALA A 212 3.30 7.62 4.47
N THR A 213 3.02 7.27 3.23
CA THR A 213 1.90 7.79 2.44
C THR A 213 0.74 6.78 2.31
N TYR A 214 -0.44 7.28 1.95
CA TYR A 214 -1.60 6.43 1.63
C TYR A 214 -1.27 5.42 0.51
N LYS A 215 -0.48 5.84 -0.49
CA LYS A 215 -0.08 4.96 -1.61
C LYS A 215 0.88 3.86 -1.17
N GLU A 216 1.86 4.18 -0.33
CA GLU A 216 2.75 3.17 0.25
C GLU A 216 1.96 2.17 1.10
N PHE A 217 1.04 2.64 1.95
CA PHE A 217 0.17 1.74 2.72
C PHE A 217 -0.67 0.82 1.82
N THR A 218 -1.26 1.39 0.76
CA THR A 218 -2.07 0.66 -0.22
C THR A 218 -1.26 -0.43 -0.92
N ARG A 219 -0.03 -0.11 -1.34
CA ARG A 219 0.84 -1.03 -2.09
C ARG A 219 1.46 -2.10 -1.21
N ASP A 220 1.96 -1.73 -0.04
CA ASP A 220 2.89 -2.55 0.74
C ASP A 220 2.23 -3.20 1.97
N VAL A 221 1.27 -2.52 2.59
CA VAL A 221 0.70 -2.94 3.88
C VAL A 221 -0.61 -3.71 3.69
N LEU A 222 -1.49 -3.29 2.77
CA LEU A 222 -2.74 -4.03 2.51
C LEU A 222 -2.52 -5.50 2.13
N PRO A 223 -1.54 -5.86 1.25
CA PRO A 223 -1.27 -7.27 0.96
C PRO A 223 -0.80 -8.06 2.18
N ARG A 224 -0.02 -7.44 3.10
CA ARG A 224 0.40 -8.06 4.36
C ARG A 224 -0.80 -8.34 5.26
N ILE A 225 -1.68 -7.36 5.46
CA ILE A 225 -2.90 -7.51 6.26
C ILE A 225 -3.76 -8.64 5.71
N LYS A 226 -3.92 -8.70 4.38
CA LYS A 226 -4.66 -9.78 3.71
C LYS A 226 -4.01 -11.16 3.94
N HIS A 227 -2.69 -11.24 3.79
CA HIS A 227 -1.93 -12.48 3.99
C HIS A 227 -2.10 -13.02 5.43
N LEU A 228 -2.04 -12.13 6.42
CA LEU A 228 -2.25 -12.46 7.83
C LEU A 228 -3.68 -12.90 8.16
N GLY A 229 -4.67 -12.69 7.29
CA GLY A 229 -6.04 -13.17 7.48
C GLY A 229 -6.97 -12.24 8.27
N TYR A 230 -6.53 -11.01 8.55
CA TYR A 230 -7.39 -9.94 9.07
C TYR A 230 -8.44 -9.55 8.02
N ASN A 231 -9.65 -9.23 8.48
CA ASN A 231 -10.78 -8.88 7.63
C ASN A 231 -11.31 -7.47 7.89
N VAL A 232 -10.80 -6.78 8.90
CA VAL A 232 -11.12 -5.39 9.22
C VAL A 232 -9.81 -4.62 9.43
N ILE A 233 -9.74 -3.37 8.96
CA ILE A 233 -8.67 -2.42 9.30
C ILE A 233 -9.29 -1.32 10.17
N GLN A 234 -8.65 -1.00 11.30
CA GLN A 234 -8.94 0.22 12.06
C GLN A 234 -7.90 1.25 11.68
N LEU A 235 -8.31 2.28 10.93
CA LEU A 235 -7.42 3.30 10.38
C LEU A 235 -7.35 4.51 11.32
N MET A 236 -6.22 4.66 11.99
CA MET A 236 -5.97 5.73 12.97
C MET A 236 -5.46 7.01 12.29
N ALA A 237 -5.61 8.14 12.98
CA ALA A 237 -5.00 9.44 12.64
C ALA A 237 -5.33 9.99 11.24
N ILE A 238 -6.52 9.69 10.72
CA ILE A 238 -6.95 10.17 9.39
C ILE A 238 -7.54 11.57 9.45
N MET A 239 -8.35 11.88 10.48
CA MET A 239 -8.84 13.24 10.69
C MET A 239 -7.64 14.16 10.94
N GLU A 240 -7.61 15.30 10.26
CA GLU A 240 -6.44 16.16 10.25
C GLU A 240 -6.13 16.74 11.64
N HIS A 241 -4.87 16.61 12.04
CA HIS A 241 -4.35 16.96 13.35
C HIS A 241 -3.00 17.65 13.18
N ALA A 242 -2.79 18.84 13.74
CA ALA A 242 -1.55 19.60 13.52
C ALA A 242 -0.35 19.03 14.29
N TYR A 243 -0.60 18.43 15.45
CA TYR A 243 0.44 17.83 16.28
C TYR A 243 0.58 16.33 15.97
N TYR A 244 1.59 15.96 15.17
CA TYR A 244 1.75 14.57 14.71
C TYR A 244 1.95 13.57 15.87
N ALA A 245 2.68 13.97 16.92
CA ALA A 245 2.87 13.16 18.12
C ALA A 245 1.63 13.06 19.03
N SER A 246 0.50 13.69 18.67
CA SER A 246 -0.80 13.36 19.27
C SER A 246 -1.35 12.02 18.81
N PHE A 247 -0.69 11.38 17.83
CA PHE A 247 -1.11 10.12 17.24
C PHE A 247 -2.52 10.16 16.61
N GLY A 248 -2.98 11.35 16.22
CA GLY A 248 -4.30 11.57 15.66
C GLY A 248 -5.37 12.00 16.67
N TYR A 249 -5.05 12.14 17.96
CA TYR A 249 -6.06 12.51 18.96
C TYR A 249 -6.32 14.01 19.06
N GLN A 250 -5.41 14.87 18.61
CA GLN A 250 -5.58 16.34 18.66
C GLN A 250 -6.11 16.89 17.34
N ILE A 251 -7.41 16.73 17.09
CA ILE A 251 -8.04 17.12 15.81
C ILE A 251 -8.13 18.63 15.65
N ASN A 252 -7.77 19.09 14.46
CA ASN A 252 -7.80 20.48 14.02
C ASN A 252 -8.92 20.72 13.00
N SER A 253 -8.97 19.90 11.94
CA SER A 253 -9.92 20.04 10.83
C SER A 253 -10.68 18.73 10.61
N PHE A 254 -11.92 18.68 11.08
CA PHE A 254 -12.70 17.44 11.21
C PHE A 254 -13.08 16.80 9.86
N PHE A 255 -13.23 17.60 8.81
CA PHE A 255 -13.61 17.15 7.46
C PHE A 255 -12.40 16.97 6.52
N ALA A 256 -11.18 17.21 7.00
CA ALA A 256 -9.98 17.07 6.20
C ALA A 256 -9.31 15.72 6.48
N ALA A 257 -9.03 14.97 5.41
CA ALA A 257 -8.11 13.85 5.47
C ALA A 257 -6.68 14.38 5.65
N SER A 258 -5.94 13.78 6.59
CA SER A 258 -4.60 14.20 6.97
C SER A 258 -3.70 14.32 5.75
N SER A 259 -3.27 15.55 5.49
CA SER A 259 -2.49 15.92 4.30
C SER A 259 -1.07 15.40 4.32
N ARG A 260 -0.59 14.95 5.49
CA ARG A 260 0.75 14.36 5.64
C ARG A 260 0.94 13.09 4.82
N TYR A 261 -0.14 12.33 4.58
CA TYR A 261 -0.04 11.02 3.93
C TYR A 261 -0.36 11.10 2.43
N GLY A 262 -0.83 12.24 1.91
CA GLY A 262 -1.13 12.42 0.49
C GLY A 262 -2.37 13.26 0.22
N PHE A 263 -2.98 13.05 -0.94
CA PHE A 263 -4.23 13.70 -1.33
C PHE A 263 -5.46 12.94 -0.80
N PRO A 264 -6.61 13.62 -0.64
CA PRO A 264 -7.88 12.95 -0.32
C PRO A 264 -8.21 11.75 -1.22
N ASP A 265 -7.89 11.86 -2.51
CA ASP A 265 -8.16 10.79 -3.48
C ASP A 265 -7.23 9.58 -3.31
N ASP A 266 -6.05 9.74 -2.70
CA ASP A 266 -5.18 8.61 -2.35
C ASP A 266 -5.75 7.78 -1.19
N LEU A 267 -6.45 8.42 -0.24
CA LEU A 267 -7.19 7.73 0.81
C LEU A 267 -8.39 6.96 0.25
N LYS A 268 -9.11 7.55 -0.73
CA LYS A 268 -10.17 6.83 -1.43
C LYS A 268 -9.63 5.60 -2.16
N GLU A 269 -8.48 5.72 -2.81
CA GLU A 269 -7.78 4.60 -3.47
C GLU A 269 -7.40 3.49 -2.48
N LEU A 270 -6.91 3.86 -1.29
CA LEU A 270 -6.59 2.92 -0.22
C LEU A 270 -7.83 2.11 0.19
N ILE A 271 -8.93 2.79 0.51
CA ILE A 271 -10.17 2.15 0.96
C ILE A 271 -10.77 1.28 -0.15
N ASP A 272 -10.82 1.78 -1.39
CA ASP A 272 -11.34 1.03 -2.53
C ASP A 272 -10.50 -0.23 -2.81
N THR A 273 -9.18 -0.15 -2.64
CA THR A 273 -8.29 -1.30 -2.80
C THR A 273 -8.49 -2.33 -1.69
N ALA A 274 -8.64 -1.89 -0.44
CA ALA A 274 -8.99 -2.77 0.68
C ALA A 274 -10.34 -3.48 0.45
N HIS A 275 -11.34 -2.76 -0.06
CA HIS A 275 -12.63 -3.32 -0.46
C HIS A 275 -12.49 -4.37 -1.57
N GLY A 276 -11.65 -4.12 -2.57
CA GLY A 276 -11.30 -5.09 -3.62
C GLY A 276 -10.64 -6.37 -3.09
N MET A 277 -10.00 -6.30 -1.91
CA MET A 277 -9.45 -7.45 -1.19
C MET A 277 -10.45 -8.10 -0.22
N GLY A 278 -11.68 -7.58 -0.11
CA GLY A 278 -12.71 -8.02 0.82
C GLY A 278 -12.41 -7.66 2.28
N ILE A 279 -11.71 -6.54 2.51
CA ILE A 279 -11.33 -6.04 3.83
C ILE A 279 -12.20 -4.83 4.16
N THR A 280 -12.90 -4.87 5.29
CA THR A 280 -13.67 -3.75 5.85
C THR A 280 -12.72 -2.69 6.40
N VAL A 281 -12.99 -1.40 6.21
CA VAL A 281 -12.16 -0.31 6.74
C VAL A 281 -12.98 0.57 7.67
N LEU A 282 -12.56 0.66 8.93
CA LEU A 282 -13.13 1.53 9.95
C LEU A 282 -12.23 2.75 10.16
N LEU A 283 -12.85 3.88 10.47
CA LEU A 283 -12.15 5.13 10.81
C LEU A 283 -12.15 5.37 12.32
N ASP A 284 -11.04 5.85 12.87
CA ASP A 284 -11.02 6.50 14.19
C ASP A 284 -11.71 7.86 14.13
N VAL A 285 -12.77 8.02 14.90
CA VAL A 285 -13.51 9.27 15.04
C VAL A 285 -13.28 9.83 16.45
N VAL A 286 -12.61 10.97 16.49
CA VAL A 286 -12.33 11.70 17.73
C VAL A 286 -13.35 12.81 17.88
N HIS A 287 -14.55 12.46 18.34
CA HIS A 287 -15.61 13.42 18.67
C HIS A 287 -15.70 13.73 20.16
N SER A 288 -14.77 13.19 20.97
CA SER A 288 -14.72 13.43 22.42
C SER A 288 -14.19 14.82 22.78
N HIS A 289 -13.30 15.37 21.96
CA HIS A 289 -12.67 16.67 22.16
C HIS A 289 -12.12 17.24 20.85
N ALA A 290 -11.62 18.47 20.89
CA ALA A 290 -10.88 19.10 19.79
C ALA A 290 -9.61 19.77 20.31
N SER A 291 -8.64 19.97 19.42
CA SER A 291 -7.43 20.72 19.72
C SER A 291 -7.74 22.13 20.23
N LYS A 292 -6.95 22.62 21.18
CA LYS A 292 -7.01 24.01 21.64
C LYS A 292 -6.41 25.01 20.66
N ASN A 293 -5.88 24.56 19.52
CA ASN A 293 -5.32 25.44 18.49
C ASN A 293 -6.36 26.44 17.97
N VAL A 294 -6.00 27.73 17.96
CA VAL A 294 -6.89 28.83 17.55
C VAL A 294 -6.70 29.23 16.09
N LEU A 295 -5.48 29.19 15.55
CA LEU A 295 -5.19 29.68 14.20
C LEU A 295 -5.58 28.67 13.12
N ASP A 296 -5.31 27.40 13.37
CA ASP A 296 -5.53 26.26 12.47
C ASP A 296 -6.45 25.19 13.07
N GLY A 297 -7.22 25.54 14.10
CA GLY A 297 -8.17 24.64 14.73
C GLY A 297 -9.53 25.30 14.92
N LEU A 298 -10.45 24.54 15.53
CA LEU A 298 -11.83 24.96 15.76
C LEU A 298 -11.98 25.87 17.01
N ASN A 299 -10.94 25.97 17.84
CA ASN A 299 -10.97 26.76 19.06
C ASN A 299 -11.10 28.27 18.76
N GLU A 300 -11.94 28.97 19.53
CA GLU A 300 -12.16 30.41 19.39
C GLU A 300 -12.42 30.87 17.94
N PHE A 301 -13.16 30.05 17.21
CA PHE A 301 -13.40 30.24 15.78
C PHE A 301 -14.02 31.61 15.47
N ASP A 302 -15.08 32.00 16.19
CA ASP A 302 -15.71 33.32 16.09
C ASP A 302 -15.27 34.29 17.22
N GLY A 303 -14.17 33.95 17.90
CA GLY A 303 -13.60 34.72 19.00
C GLY A 303 -14.31 34.54 20.33
N SER A 304 -15.35 33.70 20.38
CA SER A 304 -15.91 33.19 21.64
C SER A 304 -15.29 31.84 21.99
N ASP A 305 -15.22 31.51 23.27
CA ASP A 305 -14.78 30.20 23.70
C ASP A 305 -15.88 29.12 23.55
N HIS A 306 -17.12 29.46 23.22
CA HIS A 306 -18.27 28.56 23.38
C HIS A 306 -19.12 28.35 22.11
N LEU A 307 -18.59 28.66 20.93
CA LEU A 307 -19.30 28.40 19.67
C LEU A 307 -19.58 26.90 19.49
N TYR A 308 -18.54 26.09 19.25
CA TYR A 308 -18.67 24.62 19.12
C TYR A 308 -18.57 23.89 20.47
N PHE A 309 -18.12 24.58 21.51
CA PHE A 309 -17.71 24.01 22.78
C PHE A 309 -18.56 24.55 23.93
N HIS A 310 -18.50 23.92 25.09
CA HIS A 310 -19.05 24.55 26.29
C HIS A 310 -18.21 25.78 26.70
N GLU A 311 -18.85 26.72 27.42
CA GLU A 311 -18.18 27.88 28.01
C GLU A 311 -17.38 27.49 29.27
N GLY A 312 -16.26 28.17 29.51
CA GLY A 312 -15.53 28.07 30.76
C GLY A 312 -14.97 26.68 31.06
N ALA A 313 -15.05 26.23 32.31
CA ALA A 313 -14.44 24.98 32.76
C ALA A 313 -15.06 23.73 32.12
N LYS A 314 -16.39 23.71 31.90
CA LYS A 314 -17.07 22.56 31.26
C LYS A 314 -16.57 22.32 29.83
N GLY A 315 -16.10 23.38 29.16
CA GLY A 315 -15.58 23.31 27.79
C GLY A 315 -14.10 22.97 27.67
N ARG A 316 -13.44 22.54 28.75
CA ARG A 316 -12.00 22.27 28.79
C ARG A 316 -11.72 20.90 29.41
N HIS A 317 -10.86 20.14 28.76
CA HIS A 317 -10.36 18.87 29.28
C HIS A 317 -8.94 19.09 29.84
N GLU A 318 -8.79 19.17 31.17
CA GLU A 318 -7.52 19.59 31.80
C GLU A 318 -6.35 18.65 31.51
N LEU A 319 -6.58 17.33 31.57
CA LEU A 319 -5.51 16.34 31.36
C LEU A 319 -5.02 16.28 29.91
N TRP A 320 -5.91 16.52 28.95
CA TRP A 320 -5.58 16.49 27.51
C TRP A 320 -5.33 17.88 26.94
N ASP A 321 -5.46 18.93 27.75
CA ASP A 321 -5.24 20.33 27.35
C ASP A 321 -6.05 20.72 26.09
N SER A 322 -7.33 20.34 26.08
CA SER A 322 -8.21 20.32 24.89
C SER A 322 -9.57 20.98 25.14
N ARG A 323 -10.35 21.18 24.06
CA ARG A 323 -11.73 21.71 24.12
C ARG A 323 -12.78 20.60 24.08
N VAL A 324 -13.89 20.77 24.80
CA VAL A 324 -14.99 19.78 24.90
C VAL A 324 -16.25 20.32 24.22
N PHE A 325 -16.83 19.53 23.32
CA PHE A 325 -18.01 19.91 22.53
C PHE A 325 -19.25 20.19 23.37
N ASN A 326 -20.08 21.10 22.89
CA ASN A 326 -21.43 21.29 23.42
C ASN A 326 -22.42 20.39 22.65
N TYR A 327 -22.50 19.13 23.04
CA TYR A 327 -23.34 18.12 22.37
C TYR A 327 -24.84 18.45 22.38
N GLY A 328 -25.29 19.33 23.28
CA GLY A 328 -26.66 19.81 23.36
C GLY A 328 -27.02 20.93 22.36
N HIS A 329 -26.09 21.39 21.52
CA HIS A 329 -26.32 22.49 20.60
C HIS A 329 -26.66 22.01 19.17
N HIS A 330 -27.68 22.61 18.54
CA HIS A 330 -28.19 22.20 17.22
C HIS A 330 -27.11 22.17 16.13
N GLU A 331 -26.32 23.24 15.98
CA GLU A 331 -25.25 23.28 14.96
C GLU A 331 -24.05 22.39 15.30
N VAL A 332 -23.84 22.05 16.58
CA VAL A 332 -22.79 21.08 16.96
C VAL A 332 -23.23 19.67 16.60
N LEU A 333 -24.50 19.32 16.87
CA LEU A 333 -25.09 18.07 16.38
C LEU A 333 -25.02 17.98 14.85
N ARG A 334 -25.36 19.08 14.13
CA ARG A 334 -25.22 19.12 12.67
C ARG A 334 -23.78 18.84 12.24
N PHE A 335 -22.82 19.52 12.85
CA PHE A 335 -21.40 19.36 12.55
C PHE A 335 -20.92 17.92 12.74
N LEU A 336 -21.14 17.34 13.93
CA LEU A 336 -20.65 16.00 14.27
C LEU A 336 -21.37 14.88 13.50
N LEU A 337 -22.71 14.95 13.36
CA LEU A 337 -23.46 13.95 12.58
C LEU A 337 -23.15 14.07 11.09
N SER A 338 -22.95 15.28 10.58
CA SER A 338 -22.53 15.46 9.19
C SER A 338 -21.09 14.99 8.95
N ASN A 339 -20.23 15.05 9.95
CA ASN A 339 -18.88 14.54 9.85
C ASN A 339 -18.87 13.02 9.67
N LEU A 340 -19.65 12.30 10.47
CA LEU A 340 -19.83 10.85 10.31
C LEU A 340 -20.38 10.51 8.91
N ARG A 341 -21.43 11.22 8.47
CA ARG A 341 -22.02 11.03 7.14
C ARG A 341 -21.03 11.32 6.01
N PHE A 342 -20.22 12.37 6.15
CA PHE A 342 -19.19 12.74 5.19
C PHE A 342 -18.16 11.62 5.01
N TRP A 343 -17.63 11.05 6.10
CA TRP A 343 -16.67 9.95 6.00
C TRP A 343 -17.28 8.67 5.40
N MET A 344 -18.57 8.40 5.65
CA MET A 344 -19.28 7.28 5.02
C MET A 344 -19.49 7.49 3.52
N ASP A 345 -19.91 8.68 3.09
CA ASP A 345 -20.29 8.94 1.69
C ASP A 345 -19.11 9.32 0.79
N GLU A 346 -18.20 10.18 1.25
CA GLU A 346 -17.09 10.69 0.43
C GLU A 346 -15.94 9.68 0.32
N TYR A 347 -15.67 8.93 1.39
CA TYR A 347 -14.52 8.02 1.47
C TYR A 347 -14.90 6.53 1.53
N ASN A 348 -16.18 6.20 1.65
CA ASN A 348 -16.66 4.83 1.75
C ASN A 348 -16.14 4.02 2.96
N PHE A 349 -15.81 4.65 4.08
CA PHE A 349 -15.54 3.91 5.33
C PHE A 349 -16.74 3.06 5.76
N ASP A 350 -16.51 1.88 6.32
CA ASP A 350 -17.51 0.88 6.71
C ASP A 350 -18.01 0.99 8.15
N GLY A 351 -17.52 2.01 8.86
CA GLY A 351 -17.89 2.28 10.23
C GLY A 351 -16.76 2.97 10.98
N PHE A 352 -16.88 2.98 12.31
CA PHE A 352 -16.09 3.85 13.15
C PHE A 352 -15.70 3.21 14.47
N ARG A 353 -14.51 3.55 14.96
CA ARG A 353 -14.21 3.54 16.39
C ARG A 353 -14.39 4.95 16.92
N PHE A 354 -15.20 5.10 17.97
CA PHE A 354 -15.35 6.36 18.68
C PHE A 354 -14.35 6.38 19.84
N ASP A 355 -13.41 7.31 19.79
CA ASP A 355 -12.32 7.42 20.77
C ASP A 355 -12.68 8.33 21.93
N GLY A 356 -12.21 7.96 23.12
CA GLY A 356 -12.47 8.71 24.35
C GLY A 356 -13.94 8.71 24.77
N VAL A 357 -14.70 7.64 24.50
CA VAL A 357 -16.13 7.55 24.87
C VAL A 357 -16.31 7.72 26.38
N THR A 358 -15.42 7.17 27.21
CA THR A 358 -15.45 7.42 28.67
C THR A 358 -15.43 8.93 28.99
N SER A 359 -14.64 9.73 28.26
CA SER A 359 -14.57 11.18 28.46
C SER A 359 -15.89 11.88 28.11
N MET A 360 -16.64 11.34 27.15
CA MET A 360 -17.95 11.84 26.72
C MET A 360 -19.08 11.41 27.65
N LEU A 361 -18.98 10.23 28.26
CA LEU A 361 -20.03 9.67 29.11
C LEU A 361 -20.10 10.38 30.48
N TYR A 362 -18.99 10.94 30.96
CA TYR A 362 -18.90 11.50 32.30
C TYR A 362 -18.34 12.91 32.31
N THR A 363 -18.92 13.76 33.15
CA THR A 363 -18.46 15.15 33.38
C THR A 363 -17.11 15.24 34.09
N HIS A 364 -16.69 14.17 34.78
CA HIS A 364 -15.34 14.01 35.34
C HIS A 364 -14.38 13.28 34.38
N HIS A 365 -14.86 12.90 33.20
CA HIS A 365 -14.09 12.27 32.12
C HIS A 365 -13.38 10.95 32.48
N GLY A 366 -13.78 10.29 33.57
CA GLY A 366 -13.07 9.13 34.14
C GLY A 366 -11.75 9.46 34.85
N ILE A 367 -11.35 10.73 34.93
CA ILE A 367 -10.08 11.14 35.53
C ILE A 367 -10.14 10.97 37.05
N GLY A 368 -9.13 10.30 37.61
CA GLY A 368 -9.03 10.08 39.06
C GLY A 368 -10.18 9.27 39.67
N THR A 369 -10.99 8.60 38.83
CA THR A 369 -12.19 7.89 39.24
C THR A 369 -12.02 6.40 38.94
N GLY A 370 -12.23 5.56 39.96
CA GLY A 370 -12.26 4.11 39.79
C GLY A 370 -13.68 3.62 39.51
N PHE A 371 -13.81 2.66 38.59
CA PHE A 371 -15.08 1.99 38.31
C PHE A 371 -15.08 0.60 38.96
N SER A 372 -15.86 0.43 40.03
CA SER A 372 -15.92 -0.83 40.79
C SER A 372 -16.86 -1.86 40.16
N GLY A 373 -17.70 -1.41 39.22
CA GLY A 373 -18.82 -2.19 38.68
C GLY A 373 -20.15 -1.89 39.39
N GLY A 374 -20.14 -0.99 40.38
CA GLY A 374 -21.36 -0.50 41.02
C GLY A 374 -22.19 0.36 40.06
N TYR A 375 -23.44 -0.02 39.81
CA TYR A 375 -24.29 0.61 38.77
C TYR A 375 -24.55 2.11 39.01
N HIS A 376 -24.52 2.55 40.26
CA HIS A 376 -24.65 3.96 40.64
C HIS A 376 -23.54 4.86 40.07
N GLU A 377 -22.38 4.30 39.74
CA GLU A 377 -21.26 5.01 39.10
C GLU A 377 -21.58 5.37 37.64
N TYR A 378 -22.41 4.56 36.97
CA TYR A 378 -22.73 4.67 35.53
C TYR A 378 -24.04 5.41 35.24
N PHE A 379 -24.89 5.56 36.26
CA PHE A 379 -26.22 6.17 36.15
C PHE A 379 -26.46 7.26 37.22
N GLY A 380 -25.39 7.73 37.85
CA GLY A 380 -25.41 8.81 38.84
C GLY A 380 -25.34 10.21 38.22
N SER A 381 -25.16 11.23 39.08
CA SER A 381 -25.08 12.64 38.66
C SER A 381 -23.81 13.02 37.89
N GLY A 382 -22.80 12.14 37.89
CA GLY A 382 -21.54 12.35 37.16
C GLY A 382 -21.66 12.14 35.65
N VAL A 383 -22.74 11.54 35.16
CA VAL A 383 -22.95 11.24 33.74
C VAL A 383 -23.29 12.52 32.97
N ASP A 384 -22.63 12.73 31.83
CA ASP A 384 -23.04 13.75 30.87
C ASP A 384 -24.14 13.21 29.96
N GLU A 385 -25.39 13.57 30.25
CA GLU A 385 -26.53 13.15 29.41
C GLU A 385 -26.47 13.72 27.98
N GLU A 386 -25.83 14.87 27.74
CA GLU A 386 -25.73 15.46 26.41
C GLU A 386 -24.80 14.61 25.53
N GLY A 387 -23.66 14.19 26.08
CA GLY A 387 -22.73 13.28 25.43
C GLY A 387 -23.38 11.92 25.11
N VAL A 388 -24.09 11.33 26.07
CA VAL A 388 -24.81 10.06 25.86
C VAL A 388 -25.86 10.19 24.75
N VAL A 389 -26.66 11.26 24.75
CA VAL A 389 -27.71 11.46 23.75
C VAL A 389 -27.11 11.68 22.36
N TYR A 390 -26.00 12.41 22.23
CA TYR A 390 -25.30 12.53 20.96
C TYR A 390 -24.85 11.16 20.43
N LEU A 391 -24.27 10.30 21.26
CA LEU A 391 -23.86 8.95 20.87
C LEU A 391 -25.07 8.09 20.42
N MET A 392 -26.21 8.23 21.09
CA MET A 392 -27.46 7.57 20.68
C MET A 392 -27.93 8.06 19.30
N LEU A 393 -27.93 9.37 19.05
CA LEU A 393 -28.30 9.96 17.75
C LEU A 393 -27.33 9.57 16.64
N ALA A 394 -26.02 9.47 16.94
CA ALA A 394 -25.00 9.02 16.01
C ALA A 394 -25.26 7.56 15.59
N ASN A 395 -25.48 6.66 16.55
CA ASN A 395 -25.79 5.26 16.24
C ASN A 395 -27.16 5.10 15.54
N GLU A 396 -28.18 5.88 15.93
CA GLU A 396 -29.49 5.93 15.23
C GLU A 396 -29.29 6.22 13.75
N MET A 397 -28.56 7.29 13.45
CA MET A 397 -28.28 7.72 12.09
C MET A 397 -27.49 6.66 11.31
N LEU A 398 -26.39 6.17 11.90
CA LEU A 398 -25.48 5.25 11.22
C LEU A 398 -26.17 3.93 10.88
N HIS A 399 -26.87 3.31 11.83
CA HIS A 399 -27.53 2.03 11.59
C HIS A 399 -28.78 2.15 10.71
N THR A 400 -29.48 3.29 10.75
CA THR A 400 -30.63 3.54 9.86
C THR A 400 -30.19 3.74 8.41
N LEU A 401 -29.10 4.49 8.18
CA LEU A 401 -28.64 4.84 6.84
C LEU A 401 -27.70 3.78 6.25
N TYR A 402 -26.97 3.06 7.10
CA TYR A 402 -25.99 2.03 6.73
C TYR A 402 -26.14 0.80 7.65
N PRO A 403 -27.09 -0.11 7.37
CA PRO A 403 -27.38 -1.24 8.27
C PRO A 403 -26.18 -2.17 8.56
N GLU A 404 -25.25 -2.26 7.62
CA GLU A 404 -24.03 -3.08 7.73
C GLU A 404 -22.87 -2.38 8.45
N VAL A 405 -23.06 -1.14 8.92
CA VAL A 405 -22.04 -0.37 9.64
C VAL A 405 -21.56 -1.10 10.90
N ILE A 406 -20.30 -0.89 11.25
CA ILE A 406 -19.72 -1.34 12.52
C ILE A 406 -19.34 -0.12 13.36
N THR A 407 -19.89 -0.01 14.57
CA THR A 407 -19.50 1.04 15.54
C THR A 407 -18.84 0.43 16.78
N ILE A 408 -17.64 0.91 17.11
CA ILE A 408 -16.84 0.43 18.25
C ILE A 408 -16.67 1.57 19.24
N ALA A 409 -16.95 1.34 20.52
CA ALA A 409 -16.69 2.29 21.59
C ALA A 409 -15.36 2.00 22.31
N GLU A 410 -14.49 3.01 22.37
CA GLU A 410 -13.35 3.02 23.29
C GLU A 410 -13.82 3.53 24.67
N ASP A 411 -14.26 2.59 25.51
CA ASP A 411 -14.71 2.87 26.87
C ASP A 411 -14.01 1.96 27.89
N VAL A 412 -13.23 2.59 28.79
CA VAL A 412 -12.56 1.92 29.90
C VAL A 412 -13.50 1.69 31.08
N SER A 413 -14.56 2.50 31.24
CA SER A 413 -15.46 2.42 32.40
C SER A 413 -16.25 1.11 32.43
N GLY A 414 -16.70 0.63 31.28
CA GLY A 414 -17.56 -0.54 31.16
C GLY A 414 -19.03 -0.28 31.42
N MET A 415 -19.51 0.85 30.92
CA MET A 415 -20.90 1.28 31.09
C MET A 415 -21.92 0.22 30.62
N PRO A 416 -22.84 -0.22 31.49
CA PRO A 416 -23.92 -1.13 31.10
C PRO A 416 -24.80 -0.56 29.98
N GLY A 417 -25.09 -1.36 28.95
CA GLY A 417 -25.98 -0.95 27.86
C GLY A 417 -25.32 -0.14 26.75
N LEU A 418 -23.99 0.01 26.78
CA LEU A 418 -23.24 0.69 25.73
C LEU A 418 -23.39 -0.04 24.39
N CYS A 419 -23.36 -1.38 24.40
CA CYS A 419 -23.49 -2.22 23.21
C CYS A 419 -24.83 -2.95 23.10
N VAL A 420 -25.91 -2.29 23.55
CA VAL A 420 -27.29 -2.78 23.45
C VAL A 420 -28.05 -1.91 22.45
N SER A 421 -28.95 -2.53 21.68
CA SER A 421 -29.78 -1.84 20.68
C SER A 421 -30.56 -0.66 21.26
N LEU A 422 -30.67 0.40 20.47
CA LEU A 422 -31.37 1.64 20.86
C LEU A 422 -32.83 1.43 21.26
N SER A 423 -33.58 0.55 20.58
CA SER A 423 -34.99 0.27 20.89
C SER A 423 -35.21 -0.32 22.28
N LEU A 424 -34.18 -0.93 22.88
CA LEU A 424 -34.19 -1.42 24.26
C LEU A 424 -33.75 -0.36 25.28
N GLY A 425 -33.27 0.81 24.83
CA GLY A 425 -32.72 1.87 25.68
C GLY A 425 -31.22 1.79 25.90
N GLY A 426 -30.49 1.02 25.07
CA GLY A 426 -29.02 1.07 25.03
C GLY A 426 -28.50 2.31 24.29
N ILE A 427 -27.17 2.40 24.11
CA ILE A 427 -26.50 3.50 23.38
C ILE A 427 -26.30 3.15 21.89
N GLY A 428 -26.37 1.86 21.54
CA GLY A 428 -26.41 1.40 20.15
C GLY A 428 -25.07 1.06 19.52
N PHE A 429 -23.98 0.94 20.27
CA PHE A 429 -22.71 0.48 19.69
C PHE A 429 -22.74 -1.02 19.35
N ASP A 430 -22.03 -1.43 18.30
CA ASP A 430 -21.86 -2.85 17.98
C ASP A 430 -20.87 -3.54 18.93
N TYR A 431 -19.77 -2.88 19.28
CA TYR A 431 -18.71 -3.44 20.10
C TYR A 431 -18.15 -2.40 21.08
N ARG A 432 -17.49 -2.90 22.14
CA ARG A 432 -16.55 -2.12 22.95
C ARG A 432 -15.19 -2.79 23.04
N LEU A 433 -14.15 -2.01 23.35
CA LEU A 433 -12.80 -2.53 23.58
C LEU A 433 -12.67 -3.18 24.97
N ALA A 434 -12.01 -4.35 25.05
CA ALA A 434 -11.75 -5.07 26.30
C ALA A 434 -10.44 -4.61 26.97
N MET A 435 -10.40 -3.36 27.41
CA MET A 435 -9.18 -2.65 27.83
C MET A 435 -8.49 -3.24 29.08
N ALA A 436 -9.20 -4.02 29.91
CA ALA A 436 -8.61 -4.66 31.09
C ALA A 436 -7.66 -5.84 30.77
N VAL A 437 -7.70 -6.36 29.53
CA VAL A 437 -6.91 -7.53 29.13
C VAL A 437 -5.42 -7.21 29.02
N PRO A 438 -4.98 -6.16 28.30
CA PRO A 438 -3.56 -5.75 28.29
C PRO A 438 -3.00 -5.45 29.68
N ASP A 439 -3.75 -4.73 30.51
CA ASP A 439 -3.33 -4.37 31.87
C ASP A 439 -2.95 -5.59 32.71
N LEU A 440 -3.69 -6.70 32.55
CA LEU A 440 -3.38 -7.96 33.21
C LEU A 440 -2.00 -8.47 32.81
N TYR A 441 -1.73 -8.56 31.50
CA TYR A 441 -0.49 -9.11 30.98
C TYR A 441 0.71 -8.25 31.36
N ILE A 442 0.60 -6.92 31.23
CA ILE A 442 1.65 -5.97 31.61
C ILE A 442 1.96 -6.11 33.10
N LYS A 443 0.93 -6.13 33.95
CA LYS A 443 1.10 -6.29 35.40
C LYS A 443 1.83 -7.59 35.73
N TRP A 444 1.46 -8.69 35.08
CA TRP A 444 2.10 -9.98 35.31
C TRP A 444 3.55 -9.98 34.85
N LEU A 445 3.84 -9.47 33.65
CA LEU A 445 5.19 -9.44 33.11
C LEU A 445 6.12 -8.50 33.90
N LYS A 446 5.55 -7.48 34.56
CA LYS A 446 6.29 -6.52 35.37
C LYS A 446 6.50 -6.97 36.82
N GLU A 447 5.49 -7.61 37.43
CA GLU A 447 5.42 -7.80 38.88
C GLU A 447 5.49 -9.26 39.34
N LYS A 448 5.36 -10.24 38.43
CA LYS A 448 5.23 -11.66 38.79
C LYS A 448 6.17 -12.58 38.01
N GLU A 449 6.63 -13.64 38.66
CA GLU A 449 7.26 -14.77 37.97
C GLU A 449 6.20 -15.67 37.31
N ASP A 450 6.57 -16.40 36.26
CA ASP A 450 5.66 -17.31 35.51
C ASP A 450 4.94 -18.32 36.43
N VAL A 451 5.61 -18.76 37.50
CA VAL A 451 5.04 -19.72 38.48
C VAL A 451 3.95 -19.12 39.36
N ASP A 452 3.88 -17.79 39.47
CA ASP A 452 2.90 -17.04 40.26
C ASP A 452 1.72 -16.52 39.43
N TRP A 453 1.69 -16.85 38.14
CA TRP A 453 0.57 -16.54 37.27
C TRP A 453 -0.65 -17.34 37.68
N ASP A 454 -1.78 -16.64 37.86
CA ASP A 454 -3.03 -17.18 38.40
C ASP A 454 -3.97 -17.51 37.23
N MET A 455 -4.11 -18.81 36.95
CA MET A 455 -4.89 -19.29 35.80
C MET A 455 -6.38 -18.95 35.95
N GLY A 456 -6.88 -18.93 37.19
CA GLY A 456 -8.21 -18.49 37.55
C GLY A 456 -8.44 -17.01 37.26
N ASN A 457 -7.48 -16.15 37.58
CA ASN A 457 -7.57 -14.72 37.30
C ASN A 457 -7.44 -14.43 35.79
N LEU A 458 -6.58 -15.14 35.06
CA LEU A 458 -6.50 -15.00 33.60
C LEU A 458 -7.82 -15.38 32.92
N THR A 459 -8.36 -16.54 33.29
CA THR A 459 -9.65 -16.98 32.76
C THR A 459 -10.76 -16.03 33.18
N PHE A 460 -10.75 -15.52 34.41
CA PHE A 460 -11.71 -14.52 34.87
C PHE A 460 -11.65 -13.24 34.03
N VAL A 461 -10.49 -12.60 33.89
CA VAL A 461 -10.37 -11.33 33.14
C VAL A 461 -10.80 -11.50 31.67
N LEU A 462 -10.41 -12.59 31.01
CA LEU A 462 -10.81 -12.85 29.62
C LEU A 462 -12.32 -13.16 29.46
N THR A 463 -12.98 -13.64 30.51
CA THR A 463 -14.40 -14.04 30.47
C THR A 463 -15.34 -13.08 31.20
N ASN A 464 -14.82 -12.17 32.01
CA ASN A 464 -15.59 -11.22 32.83
C ASN A 464 -16.10 -10.07 31.97
N ARG A 465 -17.11 -10.39 31.16
CA ARG A 465 -17.71 -9.51 30.17
C ARG A 465 -19.23 -9.59 30.28
N ARG A 466 -19.91 -8.52 29.86
CA ARG A 466 -21.36 -8.42 29.99
C ARG A 466 -22.04 -9.35 28.98
N HIS A 467 -22.91 -10.23 29.46
CA HIS A 467 -23.58 -11.18 28.59
C HIS A 467 -24.52 -10.45 27.61
N GLY A 468 -24.35 -10.67 26.30
CA GLY A 468 -25.17 -10.06 25.25
C GLY A 468 -24.63 -8.74 24.71
N GLU A 469 -23.50 -8.25 25.22
CA GLU A 469 -22.75 -7.11 24.70
C GLU A 469 -21.43 -7.63 24.09
N LYS A 470 -21.16 -7.29 22.82
CA LYS A 470 -19.98 -7.81 22.11
C LYS A 470 -18.74 -6.99 22.48
N THR A 471 -17.60 -7.66 22.63
CA THR A 471 -16.31 -7.00 22.93
C THR A 471 -15.21 -7.38 21.96
N ILE A 472 -14.36 -6.43 21.60
CA ILE A 472 -13.10 -6.67 20.88
C ILE A 472 -11.99 -6.91 21.90
N ALA A 473 -11.35 -8.07 21.84
CA ALA A 473 -10.23 -8.42 22.69
C ALA A 473 -8.88 -8.23 21.98
N TYR A 474 -7.87 -7.83 22.73
CA TYR A 474 -6.51 -7.64 22.25
C TYR A 474 -5.53 -7.84 23.40
N ALA A 475 -4.34 -8.33 23.11
CA ALA A 475 -3.33 -8.65 24.13
C ALA A 475 -2.51 -7.41 24.54
N GLU A 476 -2.34 -6.47 23.62
CA GLU A 476 -1.63 -5.21 23.76
C GLU A 476 -2.19 -4.21 22.74
N SER A 477 -2.19 -2.92 23.06
CA SER A 477 -2.66 -1.81 22.23
C SER A 477 -1.51 -0.99 21.66
N HIS A 478 -1.87 0.02 20.87
CA HIS A 478 -0.97 1.06 20.41
C HIS A 478 -0.37 1.88 21.57
N ASP A 479 -1.04 2.03 22.73
CA ASP A 479 -0.49 2.73 23.90
C ASP A 479 0.74 2.03 24.47
N GLN A 480 0.69 0.70 24.61
CA GLN A 480 1.85 -0.08 25.10
C GLN A 480 3.01 -0.08 24.11
N ALA A 481 2.74 0.23 22.84
CA ALA A 481 3.79 0.40 21.86
C ALA A 481 4.52 1.74 22.01
N LEU A 482 3.95 2.76 22.68
CA LEU A 482 4.55 4.09 22.80
C LEU A 482 5.74 4.14 23.75
N VAL A 483 6.60 5.15 23.55
CA VAL A 483 7.73 5.45 24.44
C VAL A 483 7.24 5.64 25.89
N GLY A 484 7.91 4.95 26.82
CA GLY A 484 7.56 4.96 28.24
C GLY A 484 6.88 3.68 28.72
N ASP A 485 6.44 2.81 27.80
CA ASP A 485 6.07 1.42 28.08
C ASP A 485 6.89 0.45 27.21
N LYS A 486 6.57 -0.84 27.26
CA LYS A 486 7.17 -1.90 26.43
C LYS A 486 6.08 -2.75 25.79
N SER A 487 6.30 -3.13 24.53
CA SER A 487 5.51 -4.17 23.87
C SER A 487 5.63 -5.51 24.62
N LEU A 488 4.69 -6.42 24.34
CA LEU A 488 4.65 -7.74 24.96
C LEU A 488 5.93 -8.54 24.69
N LEU A 489 6.47 -8.48 23.47
CA LEU A 489 7.76 -9.12 23.18
C LEU A 489 8.90 -8.47 23.97
N MET A 490 8.94 -7.14 24.04
CA MET A 490 9.98 -6.42 24.78
C MET A 490 9.96 -6.73 26.27
N TRP A 491 8.79 -6.90 26.89
CA TRP A 491 8.66 -7.41 28.25
C TRP A 491 9.18 -8.84 28.43
N LEU A 492 9.06 -9.68 27.40
CA LEU A 492 9.41 -11.10 27.48
C LEU A 492 10.90 -11.39 27.29
N VAL A 493 11.58 -10.66 26.39
CA VAL A 493 12.97 -10.96 25.99
C VAL A 493 13.97 -9.83 26.24
N ASP A 494 13.49 -8.60 26.44
CA ASP A 494 14.29 -7.41 26.71
C ASP A 494 15.50 -7.29 25.76
N ALA A 495 16.71 -7.01 26.27
CA ALA A 495 17.92 -6.81 25.49
C ALA A 495 18.28 -7.97 24.53
N GLN A 496 17.82 -9.20 24.79
CA GLN A 496 18.13 -10.34 23.90
C GLN A 496 17.41 -10.25 22.55
N VAL A 497 16.42 -9.35 22.41
CA VAL A 497 15.77 -9.08 21.12
C VAL A 497 16.79 -8.65 20.06
N TYR A 498 17.87 -7.95 20.46
CA TYR A 498 18.88 -7.41 19.55
C TYR A 498 20.02 -8.39 19.24
N THR A 499 20.23 -9.41 20.10
CA THR A 499 21.37 -10.33 19.99
C THR A 499 20.99 -11.74 19.59
N ASN A 500 19.77 -12.19 19.94
CA ASN A 500 19.35 -13.58 19.83
C ASN A 500 18.04 -13.75 19.05
N MET A 501 17.65 -12.79 18.21
CA MET A 501 16.54 -12.98 17.27
C MET A 501 16.98 -13.58 15.92
N SER A 502 18.27 -13.81 15.69
CA SER A 502 18.73 -14.53 14.50
C SER A 502 18.63 -16.05 14.67
N VAL A 503 18.15 -16.76 13.66
CA VAL A 503 18.13 -18.24 13.66
C VAL A 503 19.54 -18.86 13.67
N LEU A 504 20.57 -18.06 13.38
CA LEU A 504 21.98 -18.48 13.38
C LEU A 504 22.64 -18.40 14.76
N THR A 505 22.03 -17.67 15.70
CA THR A 505 22.51 -17.59 17.08
C THR A 505 21.82 -18.64 17.94
N GLU A 506 22.39 -18.92 19.11
CA GLU A 506 21.77 -19.82 20.09
C GLU A 506 20.34 -19.37 20.43
N LEU A 507 19.42 -20.35 20.42
CA LEU A 507 18.07 -20.19 20.96
C LEU A 507 18.18 -20.28 22.49
N THR A 508 18.36 -19.13 23.13
CA THR A 508 18.49 -19.07 24.59
C THR A 508 17.15 -19.42 25.26
N PRO A 509 17.17 -19.86 26.53
CA PRO A 509 15.92 -20.07 27.28
C PRO A 509 15.03 -18.82 27.40
N VAL A 510 15.61 -17.62 27.31
CA VAL A 510 14.87 -16.35 27.33
C VAL A 510 14.12 -16.13 26.02
N ILE A 511 14.78 -16.32 24.88
CA ILE A 511 14.12 -16.20 23.56
C ILE A 511 13.09 -17.30 23.38
N ASP A 512 13.40 -18.54 23.76
CA ASP A 512 12.44 -19.66 23.69
C ASP A 512 11.19 -19.41 24.55
N ARG A 513 11.38 -18.91 25.78
CA ARG A 513 10.29 -18.42 26.64
C ARG A 513 9.48 -17.33 25.94
N GLY A 514 10.15 -16.33 25.38
CA GLY A 514 9.50 -15.17 24.78
C GLY A 514 8.67 -15.53 23.55
N LEU A 515 9.23 -16.32 22.62
CA LEU A 515 8.49 -16.79 21.45
C LEU A 515 7.27 -17.62 21.85
N SER A 516 7.43 -18.51 22.83
CA SER A 516 6.35 -19.37 23.30
C SER A 516 5.24 -18.56 23.98
N LEU A 517 5.57 -17.72 24.96
CA LEU A 517 4.57 -16.94 25.70
C LEU A 517 3.89 -15.88 24.82
N HIS A 518 4.59 -15.28 23.86
CA HIS A 518 3.98 -14.35 22.89
C HIS A 518 2.84 -15.02 22.11
N LYS A 519 3.08 -16.24 21.60
CA LYS A 519 2.07 -17.05 20.91
C LYS A 519 0.92 -17.44 21.85
N LEU A 520 1.24 -17.93 23.05
CA LEU A 520 0.24 -18.40 24.02
C LEU A 520 -0.69 -17.29 24.48
N ILE A 521 -0.16 -16.12 24.83
CA ILE A 521 -0.94 -14.97 25.28
C ILE A 521 -1.91 -14.55 24.18
N ARG A 522 -1.42 -14.34 22.95
CA ARG A 522 -2.29 -13.94 21.84
C ARG A 522 -3.35 -14.98 21.50
N LEU A 523 -2.97 -16.26 21.48
CA LEU A 523 -3.92 -17.35 21.19
C LEU A 523 -5.02 -17.47 22.26
N ILE A 524 -4.69 -17.37 23.56
CA ILE A 524 -5.72 -17.44 24.61
C ILE A 524 -6.59 -16.19 24.61
N THR A 525 -6.04 -14.99 24.37
CA THR A 525 -6.82 -13.76 24.21
C THR A 525 -7.80 -13.88 23.05
N HIS A 526 -7.34 -14.38 21.91
CA HIS A 526 -8.16 -14.55 20.71
C HIS A 526 -9.23 -15.64 20.87
N GLY A 527 -8.93 -16.74 21.56
CA GLY A 527 -9.86 -17.84 21.78
C GLY A 527 -10.90 -17.57 22.87
N LEU A 528 -10.55 -16.82 23.92
CA LEU A 528 -11.37 -16.70 25.14
C LEU A 528 -11.86 -15.26 25.42
N GLY A 529 -11.15 -14.25 24.94
CA GLY A 529 -11.26 -12.86 25.39
C GLY A 529 -12.41 -12.03 24.81
N GLY A 530 -12.99 -12.42 23.67
CA GLY A 530 -13.88 -11.52 22.92
C GLY A 530 -14.79 -12.16 21.87
N GLU A 531 -15.64 -11.33 21.27
CA GLU A 531 -16.43 -11.59 20.05
C GLU A 531 -15.80 -10.96 18.79
N GLY A 532 -14.69 -10.23 18.98
CA GLY A 532 -13.76 -9.81 17.94
C GLY A 532 -12.34 -9.80 18.49
N TYR A 533 -11.36 -9.66 17.61
CA TYR A 533 -9.95 -9.60 17.96
C TYR A 533 -9.31 -8.37 17.31
N LEU A 534 -8.38 -7.73 18.00
CA LEU A 534 -7.61 -6.59 17.47
C LEU A 534 -6.11 -6.83 17.66
N ASN A 535 -5.34 -6.38 16.67
CA ASN A 535 -3.88 -6.35 16.71
C ASN A 535 -3.39 -5.01 16.16
N PHE A 536 -2.51 -4.34 16.89
CA PHE A 536 -1.83 -3.15 16.41
C PHE A 536 -0.62 -3.49 15.53
N GLU A 537 -0.45 -2.77 14.43
CA GLU A 537 0.57 -3.05 13.41
C GLU A 537 1.98 -3.23 13.99
N GLY A 538 2.63 -4.34 13.64
CA GLY A 538 3.94 -4.74 14.15
C GLY A 538 3.88 -5.75 15.31
N ASN A 539 2.86 -5.67 16.18
CA ASN A 539 2.76 -6.57 17.33
C ASN A 539 2.48 -8.02 16.88
N GLU A 540 2.02 -8.23 15.64
CA GLU A 540 1.75 -9.55 15.12
C GLU A 540 2.99 -10.44 15.02
N PHE A 541 4.15 -9.85 14.78
CA PHE A 541 5.43 -10.54 14.71
C PHE A 541 6.34 -10.21 15.89
N GLY A 542 5.82 -9.50 16.90
CA GLY A 542 6.58 -9.02 18.04
C GLY A 542 7.62 -7.98 17.61
N HIS A 543 7.17 -6.85 17.06
CA HIS A 543 8.07 -5.76 16.70
C HIS A 543 8.94 -5.33 17.91
N PRO A 544 10.27 -5.17 17.74
CA PRO A 544 11.17 -4.76 18.82
C PRO A 544 11.01 -3.27 19.14
N GLU A 545 11.80 -2.78 20.10
CA GLU A 545 11.86 -1.35 20.45
C GLU A 545 10.51 -0.79 20.92
N TRP A 546 10.23 0.47 20.59
CA TRP A 546 9.00 1.20 20.90
C TRP A 546 8.71 2.20 19.77
N LEU A 547 7.51 2.75 19.78
CA LEU A 547 7.03 3.81 18.92
C LEU A 547 7.24 5.16 19.61
N ASP A 548 7.95 6.09 18.97
CA ASP A 548 8.09 7.46 19.47
C ASP A 548 7.99 8.42 18.29
N PHE A 549 7.14 9.43 18.43
CA PHE A 549 6.89 10.41 17.40
C PHE A 549 7.87 11.60 17.51
N PRO A 550 8.15 12.30 16.40
CA PRO A 550 8.98 13.51 16.42
C PRO A 550 8.45 14.55 17.40
N ARG A 551 9.27 14.90 18.39
CA ARG A 551 8.98 15.93 19.39
C ARG A 551 10.28 16.54 19.93
N GLU A 552 10.18 17.67 20.63
CA GLU A 552 11.34 18.35 21.21
C GLU A 552 12.21 17.41 22.07
N GLY A 553 11.57 16.56 22.88
CA GLY A 553 12.25 15.62 23.78
C GLY A 553 13.09 14.52 23.09
N ASN A 554 12.94 14.31 21.78
CA ASN A 554 13.76 13.39 20.99
C ASN A 554 14.40 14.06 19.76
N GLN A 555 14.54 15.39 19.79
CA GLN A 555 15.13 16.19 18.70
C GLN A 555 14.38 16.04 17.36
N ASN A 556 13.04 15.90 17.41
CA ASN A 556 12.18 15.69 16.24
C ASN A 556 12.58 14.48 15.40
N SER A 557 13.00 13.39 16.07
CA SER A 557 13.44 12.17 15.41
C SER A 557 12.28 11.35 14.88
N PHE A 558 12.42 10.85 13.65
CA PHE A 558 11.51 9.87 13.05
C PHE A 558 12.01 8.42 13.21
N ASN A 559 13.14 8.21 13.88
CA ASN A 559 13.78 6.90 13.95
C ASN A 559 12.91 5.80 14.58
N TYR A 560 12.00 6.17 15.48
CA TYR A 560 11.06 5.25 16.11
C TYR A 560 9.62 5.43 15.60
N ALA A 561 9.37 6.41 14.73
CA ALA A 561 8.07 6.66 14.11
C ALA A 561 7.93 5.84 12.82
N ARG A 562 8.16 4.52 12.93
CA ARG A 562 8.27 3.60 11.78
C ARG A 562 7.92 2.16 12.17
N ARG A 563 7.76 1.30 11.17
CA ARG A 563 7.50 -0.14 11.32
C ARG A 563 8.47 -0.95 10.50
N GLN A 564 9.29 -1.74 11.20
CA GLN A 564 10.33 -2.59 10.63
C GLN A 564 9.75 -3.90 10.07
N PHE A 565 8.81 -3.81 9.13
CA PHE A 565 8.17 -4.99 8.53
C PHE A 565 9.16 -5.95 7.87
N ASN A 566 10.31 -5.42 7.42
CA ASN A 566 11.44 -6.20 6.92
C ASN A 566 11.96 -7.25 7.92
N LEU A 567 11.77 -7.06 9.24
CA LEU A 567 12.17 -8.05 10.26
C LEU A 567 11.37 -9.34 10.18
N ALA A 568 10.08 -9.25 9.85
CA ALA A 568 9.21 -10.41 9.68
C ALA A 568 9.50 -11.14 8.35
N ASP A 569 9.96 -10.42 7.33
CA ASP A 569 10.25 -10.97 6.00
C ASP A 569 11.62 -11.65 5.93
N ASP A 570 12.55 -11.29 6.81
CA ASP A 570 13.88 -11.89 6.86
C ASP A 570 13.83 -13.32 7.44
N ARG A 571 14.19 -14.30 6.61
CA ARG A 571 14.25 -15.72 6.98
C ARG A 571 15.34 -16.07 7.99
N LEU A 572 16.35 -15.22 8.13
CA LEU A 572 17.40 -15.39 9.11
C LEU A 572 16.99 -14.87 10.49
N LEU A 573 15.81 -14.28 10.62
CA LEU A 573 15.27 -13.80 11.89
C LEU A 573 14.08 -14.63 12.38
N ARG A 574 13.88 -14.61 13.69
CA ARG A 574 12.85 -15.36 14.42
C ARG A 574 11.48 -14.66 14.43
N TYR A 575 11.39 -13.39 14.03
CA TYR A 575 10.11 -12.66 13.94
C TYR A 575 9.11 -13.32 13.00
N ARG A 576 9.60 -13.90 11.89
CA ARG A 576 8.79 -14.68 10.94
C ARG A 576 7.95 -15.78 11.62
N PHE A 577 8.47 -16.39 12.68
CA PHE A 577 7.78 -17.47 13.39
C PHE A 577 6.52 -16.97 14.10
N LEU A 578 6.58 -15.75 14.66
CA LEU A 578 5.44 -15.08 15.29
C LEU A 578 4.45 -14.62 14.22
N ASN A 579 4.93 -14.08 13.10
CA ASN A 579 4.12 -13.69 11.94
C ASN A 579 3.29 -14.86 11.38
N GLU A 580 3.93 -16.00 11.10
CA GLU A 580 3.25 -17.17 10.55
C GLU A 580 2.27 -17.79 11.55
N PHE A 581 2.58 -17.73 12.85
CA PHE A 581 1.65 -18.17 13.89
C PHE A 581 0.39 -17.30 13.93
N ASP A 582 0.55 -15.98 13.81
CA ASP A 582 -0.60 -15.07 13.73
C ASP A 582 -1.46 -15.36 12.50
N SER A 583 -0.83 -15.48 11.32
CA SER A 583 -1.53 -15.86 10.08
C SER A 583 -2.33 -17.16 10.27
N LYS A 584 -1.69 -18.19 10.84
CA LYS A 584 -2.35 -19.46 11.16
C LYS A 584 -3.53 -19.28 12.10
N MET A 585 -3.39 -18.44 13.13
CA MET A 585 -4.44 -18.17 14.11
C MET A 585 -5.67 -17.53 13.45
N GLN A 586 -5.48 -16.46 12.66
CA GLN A 586 -6.58 -15.74 12.01
C GLN A 586 -7.32 -16.60 10.98
N TRP A 587 -6.59 -17.32 10.11
CA TRP A 587 -7.22 -18.19 9.09
C TRP A 587 -7.94 -19.40 9.70
N THR A 588 -7.47 -19.87 10.85
CA THR A 588 -8.17 -20.94 11.57
C THR A 588 -9.44 -20.40 12.23
N GLU A 589 -9.47 -19.12 12.64
CA GLU A 589 -10.71 -18.49 13.10
C GLU A 589 -11.71 -18.32 11.96
N GLU A 590 -11.27 -17.88 10.79
CA GLU A 590 -12.14 -17.79 9.61
C GLU A 590 -12.82 -19.14 9.30
N LYS A 591 -12.07 -20.25 9.49
CA LYS A 591 -12.59 -21.61 9.25
C LYS A 591 -13.60 -22.08 10.30
N TYR A 592 -13.33 -21.86 11.59
CA TYR A 592 -14.12 -22.44 12.68
C TYR A 592 -15.05 -21.47 13.40
N GLY A 593 -14.84 -20.16 13.23
CA GLY A 593 -15.77 -19.11 13.65
C GLY A 593 -15.96 -18.96 15.16
N TRP A 594 -14.88 -19.07 15.95
CA TRP A 594 -15.02 -19.03 17.40
C TRP A 594 -15.34 -17.65 17.97
N LEU A 595 -14.96 -16.55 17.31
CA LEU A 595 -15.26 -15.21 17.82
C LEU A 595 -16.77 -14.90 17.74
N HIS A 596 -17.46 -15.37 16.70
CA HIS A 596 -18.91 -15.22 16.59
C HIS A 596 -19.70 -16.40 17.19
N SER A 597 -19.02 -17.29 17.91
CA SER A 597 -19.64 -18.36 18.69
C SER A 597 -19.90 -17.89 20.14
N PRO A 598 -20.87 -18.51 20.85
CA PRO A 598 -21.09 -18.25 22.26
C PRO A 598 -19.81 -18.38 23.10
N GLN A 599 -19.83 -17.74 24.26
CA GLN A 599 -18.72 -17.76 25.21
C GLN A 599 -18.27 -19.19 25.54
N ALA A 600 -16.96 -19.37 25.70
CA ALA A 600 -16.36 -20.67 25.95
C ALA A 600 -16.82 -21.29 27.28
N TYR A 601 -16.83 -22.62 27.33
CA TYR A 601 -16.95 -23.37 28.57
C TYR A 601 -15.54 -23.72 29.08
N VAL A 602 -15.10 -23.10 30.18
CA VAL A 602 -13.80 -23.38 30.81
C VAL A 602 -13.92 -24.58 31.74
N SER A 603 -13.44 -25.74 31.29
CA SER A 603 -13.50 -27.00 32.05
C SER A 603 -12.38 -27.12 33.08
N LEU A 604 -11.21 -26.52 32.83
CA LEU A 604 -10.07 -26.59 33.74
C LEU A 604 -9.30 -25.27 33.78
N LYS A 605 -8.91 -24.88 34.99
CA LYS A 605 -8.02 -23.76 35.31
C LYS A 605 -7.16 -24.17 36.51
N HIS A 606 -6.18 -25.00 36.24
CA HIS A 606 -5.41 -25.70 37.27
C HIS A 606 -4.19 -24.87 37.69
N GLU A 607 -4.18 -24.38 38.93
CA GLU A 607 -3.13 -23.46 39.40
C GLU A 607 -1.75 -24.10 39.54
N VAL A 608 -1.67 -25.35 40.02
CA VAL A 608 -0.36 -25.99 40.24
C VAL A 608 0.27 -26.38 38.91
N ASP A 609 -0.42 -27.18 38.11
CA ASP A 609 0.00 -27.56 36.76
C ASP A 609 0.08 -26.40 35.77
N LYS A 610 -0.51 -25.22 36.07
CA LYS A 610 -0.62 -24.07 35.17
C LYS A 610 -1.28 -24.42 33.83
N VAL A 611 -2.30 -25.28 33.87
CA VAL A 611 -3.02 -25.75 32.68
C VAL A 611 -4.42 -25.15 32.61
N ILE A 612 -4.78 -24.60 31.45
CA ILE A 612 -6.13 -24.11 31.14
C ILE A 612 -6.71 -24.97 30.02
N VAL A 613 -7.96 -25.42 30.20
CA VAL A 613 -8.71 -26.16 29.19
C VAL A 613 -10.10 -25.57 29.03
N PHE A 614 -10.49 -25.27 27.79
CA PHE A 614 -11.84 -24.81 27.49
C PHE A 614 -12.34 -25.32 26.14
N GLU A 615 -13.66 -25.29 25.97
CA GLU A 615 -14.32 -25.58 24.69
C GLU A 615 -15.00 -24.33 24.14
N ARG A 616 -14.76 -24.01 22.87
CA ARG A 616 -15.44 -22.93 22.13
C ARG A 616 -15.60 -23.32 20.67
N ALA A 617 -16.77 -23.07 20.09
CA ALA A 617 -17.10 -23.43 18.71
C ALA A 617 -16.88 -24.92 18.35
N GLY A 618 -17.08 -25.82 19.32
CA GLY A 618 -16.82 -27.27 19.14
C GLY A 618 -15.33 -27.63 19.07
N LEU A 619 -14.44 -26.68 19.30
CA LEU A 619 -13.00 -26.90 19.44
C LEU A 619 -12.63 -27.09 20.92
N LEU A 620 -11.67 -27.96 21.17
CA LEU A 620 -11.05 -28.18 22.48
C LEU A 620 -9.70 -27.45 22.53
N TRP A 621 -9.55 -26.56 23.50
CA TRP A 621 -8.39 -25.70 23.67
C TRP A 621 -7.63 -26.10 24.92
N ILE A 622 -6.32 -26.28 24.81
CA ILE A 622 -5.47 -26.77 25.91
C ILE A 622 -4.21 -25.92 25.93
N PHE A 623 -3.96 -25.27 27.06
CA PHE A 623 -2.80 -24.41 27.27
C PHE A 623 -2.03 -24.88 28.49
N ASN A 624 -0.72 -25.04 28.35
CA ASN A 624 0.20 -25.26 29.46
C ASN A 624 1.11 -24.04 29.62
N PHE A 625 0.85 -23.23 30.65
CA PHE A 625 1.67 -22.08 31.02
C PHE A 625 2.79 -22.43 31.99
N HIS A 626 2.94 -23.70 32.38
CA HIS A 626 3.99 -24.11 33.31
C HIS A 626 5.37 -23.83 32.71
N PRO A 627 6.32 -23.22 33.47
CA PRO A 627 7.61 -22.80 32.92
C PRO A 627 8.52 -23.97 32.54
N GLN A 628 8.35 -25.14 33.18
CA GLN A 628 9.27 -26.30 33.04
C GLN A 628 8.58 -27.66 32.80
N THR A 629 7.49 -27.97 33.52
CA THR A 629 6.82 -29.28 33.47
C THR A 629 6.02 -29.50 32.19
N SER A 630 6.26 -30.67 31.57
CA SER A 630 5.49 -31.21 30.45
C SER A 630 4.67 -32.42 30.93
N PHE A 631 3.50 -32.66 30.33
CA PHE A 631 2.59 -33.73 30.78
C PHE A 631 2.24 -34.69 29.65
N THR A 632 2.58 -35.98 29.77
CA THR A 632 2.46 -37.00 28.68
C THR A 632 1.05 -37.56 28.49
N ASP A 633 0.28 -37.70 29.56
CA ASP A 633 -1.01 -38.39 29.57
C ASP A 633 -2.11 -37.54 30.23
N TYR A 634 -2.04 -36.23 30.02
CA TYR A 634 -2.88 -35.26 30.73
C TYR A 634 -4.34 -35.43 30.31
N ARG A 635 -5.23 -35.71 31.27
CA ARG A 635 -6.65 -35.89 31.01
C ARG A 635 -7.35 -34.56 30.89
N VAL A 636 -8.00 -34.36 29.75
CA VAL A 636 -8.80 -33.17 29.46
C VAL A 636 -10.24 -33.57 29.19
N GLY A 637 -11.17 -32.88 29.85
CA GLY A 637 -12.61 -33.11 29.67
C GLY A 637 -13.08 -32.57 28.33
N VAL A 638 -14.00 -33.26 27.68
CA VAL A 638 -14.61 -32.85 26.41
C VAL A 638 -16.06 -33.30 26.36
N GLU A 639 -16.94 -32.47 25.81
CA GLU A 639 -18.38 -32.77 25.84
C GLU A 639 -18.77 -33.77 24.78
N GLN A 640 -18.32 -33.55 23.55
CA GLN A 640 -18.68 -34.37 22.42
C GLN A 640 -17.72 -35.57 22.30
N GLU A 641 -18.29 -36.77 22.20
CA GLU A 641 -17.51 -37.97 21.89
C GLU A 641 -17.02 -37.94 20.44
N GLY A 642 -15.87 -38.56 20.18
CA GLY A 642 -15.34 -38.71 18.83
C GLY A 642 -13.84 -38.93 18.79
N THR A 643 -13.27 -38.65 17.62
CA THR A 643 -11.83 -38.57 17.42
C THR A 643 -11.47 -37.13 17.13
N TYR A 644 -10.52 -36.57 17.86
CA TYR A 644 -10.04 -35.21 17.71
C TYR A 644 -8.68 -35.20 17.01
N ARG A 645 -8.38 -34.10 16.31
CA ARG A 645 -7.09 -33.82 15.65
C ARG A 645 -6.66 -32.39 15.92
N ILE A 646 -5.35 -32.16 15.93
CA ILE A 646 -4.77 -30.83 16.11
C ILE A 646 -5.06 -29.96 14.88
N VAL A 647 -5.46 -28.72 15.13
CA VAL A 647 -5.64 -27.68 14.09
C VAL A 647 -4.68 -26.51 14.27
N ILE A 648 -4.22 -26.28 15.50
CA ILE A 648 -3.15 -25.35 15.87
C ILE A 648 -2.29 -26.04 16.93
N SER A 649 -0.97 -26.03 16.72
CA SER A 649 0.02 -26.32 17.76
C SER A 649 1.02 -25.18 17.81
N SER A 650 1.12 -24.48 18.94
CA SER A 650 2.15 -23.44 19.10
C SER A 650 3.57 -24.03 19.12
N ASP A 651 3.71 -25.34 19.33
CA ASP A 651 5.00 -26.05 19.36
C ASP A 651 5.47 -26.49 17.96
N ASN A 652 4.73 -26.17 16.89
CA ASN A 652 5.18 -26.43 15.52
C ASN A 652 6.47 -25.64 15.21
N LYS A 653 7.42 -26.29 14.52
CA LYS A 653 8.70 -25.70 14.10
C LYS A 653 8.55 -24.53 13.14
N ASP A 654 7.49 -24.52 12.32
CA ASP A 654 7.18 -23.41 11.42
C ASP A 654 6.81 -22.14 12.21
N PHE A 655 6.41 -22.29 13.48
CA PHE A 655 6.12 -21.22 14.42
C PHE A 655 7.23 -21.06 15.46
N GLY A 656 8.42 -21.62 15.22
CA GLY A 656 9.55 -21.51 16.15
C GLY A 656 9.39 -22.34 17.44
N GLY A 657 8.53 -23.35 17.44
CA GLY A 657 8.44 -24.36 18.50
C GLY A 657 9.43 -25.52 18.28
N HIS A 658 9.40 -26.51 19.18
CA HIS A 658 10.35 -27.62 19.22
C HIS A 658 9.92 -28.82 18.37
N GLY A 659 8.63 -28.90 18.03
CA GLY A 659 8.04 -30.01 17.28
C GLY A 659 7.97 -31.30 18.09
N ASN A 660 7.69 -31.20 19.40
CA ASN A 660 7.51 -32.34 20.30
C ASN A 660 6.14 -32.99 20.12
N VAL A 661 5.15 -32.22 19.62
CA VAL A 661 3.78 -32.71 19.37
C VAL A 661 3.62 -33.09 17.89
N ASP A 662 3.31 -34.36 17.62
CA ASP A 662 2.96 -34.82 16.27
C ASP A 662 1.51 -34.43 15.93
N GLU A 663 1.34 -33.47 15.02
CA GLU A 663 0.03 -32.97 14.58
C GLU A 663 -0.83 -34.00 13.85
N THR A 664 -0.25 -35.11 13.39
CA THR A 664 -1.01 -36.21 12.76
C THR A 664 -1.71 -37.11 13.78
N THR A 665 -1.41 -36.94 15.07
CA THR A 665 -1.97 -37.73 16.17
C THR A 665 -3.49 -37.65 16.22
N ARG A 666 -4.13 -38.80 16.40
CA ARG A 666 -5.58 -38.93 16.60
C ARG A 666 -5.86 -39.13 18.09
N PHE A 667 -6.71 -38.26 18.65
CA PHE A 667 -7.08 -38.28 20.06
C PHE A 667 -8.46 -38.88 20.23
N PHE A 668 -8.55 -40.05 20.87
CA PHE A 668 -9.81 -40.77 21.05
C PHE A 668 -10.45 -40.41 22.40
N THR A 669 -11.75 -40.12 22.39
CA THR A 669 -12.49 -39.86 23.63
C THR A 669 -12.89 -41.15 24.34
N THR A 670 -12.82 -41.14 25.67
CA THR A 670 -13.36 -42.18 26.56
C THR A 670 -14.63 -41.66 27.25
N PRO A 671 -15.74 -42.42 27.25
CA PRO A 671 -17.01 -42.01 27.87
C PRO A 671 -16.95 -42.14 29.39
N PHE A 672 -16.26 -41.19 30.02
CA PHE A 672 -16.10 -41.08 31.45
C PHE A 672 -16.07 -39.60 31.83
N ALA A 673 -16.89 -39.24 32.82
CA ALA A 673 -17.03 -37.85 33.22
C ALA A 673 -15.72 -37.33 33.84
N TRP A 674 -15.26 -36.18 33.35
CA TRP A 674 -14.04 -35.52 33.83
C TRP A 674 -14.21 -34.01 33.73
N ASN A 675 -13.91 -33.29 34.81
CA ASN A 675 -14.04 -31.82 34.89
C ASN A 675 -15.38 -31.29 34.33
N GLU A 676 -16.49 -31.88 34.79
CA GLU A 676 -17.87 -31.53 34.39
C GLU A 676 -18.20 -31.71 32.89
N ARG A 677 -17.40 -32.49 32.17
CA ARG A 677 -17.68 -32.91 30.79
C ARG A 677 -18.02 -34.39 30.73
N LYS A 678 -18.79 -34.81 29.73
CA LYS A 678 -19.25 -36.21 29.59
C LYS A 678 -18.14 -37.21 29.24
N ASN A 679 -17.11 -36.76 28.55
CA ASN A 679 -16.01 -37.58 28.06
C ASN A 679 -14.66 -36.99 28.48
N PHE A 680 -13.59 -37.76 28.35
CA PHE A 680 -12.22 -37.23 28.38
C PHE A 680 -11.37 -37.80 27.25
N LEU A 681 -10.30 -37.09 26.89
CA LEU A 681 -9.19 -37.64 26.11
C LEU A 681 -7.87 -37.33 26.82
N GLN A 682 -6.79 -37.98 26.39
CA GLN A 682 -5.46 -37.75 26.95
C GLN A 682 -4.57 -37.06 25.92
N VAL A 683 -3.79 -36.08 26.37
CA VAL A 683 -2.86 -35.35 25.52
C VAL A 683 -1.46 -35.36 26.12
N TYR A 684 -0.47 -35.37 25.22
CA TYR A 684 0.86 -34.86 25.55
C TYR A 684 0.85 -33.34 25.35
N ILE A 685 1.09 -32.59 26.43
CA ILE A 685 1.17 -31.13 26.41
C ILE A 685 2.51 -30.67 27.00
N PRO A 686 3.48 -30.27 26.15
CA PRO A 686 4.75 -29.73 26.60
C PRO A 686 4.59 -28.45 27.42
N CYS A 687 5.62 -28.07 28.18
CA CYS A 687 5.65 -26.76 28.84
C CYS A 687 5.53 -25.62 27.82
N ARG A 688 4.90 -24.50 28.23
CA ARG A 688 4.69 -23.30 27.39
C ARG A 688 4.11 -23.58 26.01
N THR A 689 3.15 -24.50 25.91
CA THR A 689 2.52 -24.91 24.66
C THR A 689 1.00 -24.73 24.70
N GLY A 690 0.42 -24.27 23.60
CA GLY A 690 -1.01 -24.23 23.35
C GLY A 690 -1.36 -25.12 22.17
N ILE A 691 -2.33 -26.00 22.34
CA ILE A 691 -2.89 -26.85 21.28
C ILE A 691 -4.40 -26.65 21.18
N VAL A 692 -4.89 -26.61 19.95
CA VAL A 692 -6.32 -26.53 19.64
C VAL A 692 -6.69 -27.75 18.82
N LEU A 693 -7.73 -28.45 19.24
CA LEU A 693 -8.20 -29.68 18.63
C LEU A 693 -9.61 -29.49 18.07
N ALA A 694 -9.87 -30.09 16.91
CA ALA A 694 -11.19 -30.18 16.31
C ALA A 694 -11.59 -31.65 16.14
N LEU A 695 -12.89 -31.92 16.17
CA LEU A 695 -13.42 -33.23 15.80
C LEU A 695 -13.01 -33.60 14.38
N GLU A 696 -12.53 -34.82 14.16
CA GLU A 696 -12.14 -35.35 12.86
C GLU A 696 -13.30 -35.30 11.84
N SER A 697 -14.55 -35.33 12.31
CA SER A 697 -15.73 -35.12 11.46
C SER A 697 -15.84 -33.70 10.90
N THR A 698 -15.36 -32.67 11.61
CA THR A 698 -15.35 -31.28 11.11
C THR A 698 -14.24 -31.03 10.10
N PHE A 699 -13.33 -32.00 9.91
CA PHE A 699 -12.44 -32.03 8.75
C PHE A 699 -13.20 -32.32 7.44
N HIS A 700 -14.53 -32.48 7.47
CA HIS A 700 -15.37 -32.57 6.29
C HIS A 700 -15.64 -31.18 5.69
N TRP A 701 -14.57 -30.63 5.10
CA TRP A 701 -14.65 -29.90 3.85
C TRP A 701 -13.56 -30.47 2.93
N CYS A 702 -14.00 -31.06 1.81
CA CYS A 702 -13.20 -31.65 0.74
C CYS A 702 -12.35 -32.90 1.06
N ARG A 703 -13.01 -34.05 1.14
CA ARG A 703 -12.66 -35.16 0.22
C ARG A 703 -13.06 -34.78 -1.21
N ARG A 704 -12.46 -33.71 -1.74
CA ARG A 704 -12.16 -33.61 -3.16
C ARG A 704 -10.64 -33.49 -3.17
N ARG A 705 -9.98 -34.55 -3.65
CA ARG A 705 -9.01 -34.41 -4.73
C ARG A 705 -8.22 -33.10 -4.65
N TRP A 706 -6.95 -33.17 -4.22
CA TRP A 706 -5.96 -32.12 -4.42
C TRP A 706 -6.04 -31.60 -5.85
N TYR A 707 -6.59 -30.40 -6.05
CA TYR A 707 -6.29 -29.61 -7.24
C TYR A 707 -6.29 -28.17 -6.77
N VAL A 708 -5.10 -27.71 -6.41
CA VAL A 708 -4.75 -26.36 -6.77
C VAL A 708 -4.60 -26.38 -8.30
N VAL A 709 -5.59 -25.86 -9.00
CA VAL A 709 -5.31 -25.09 -10.21
C VAL A 709 -5.19 -23.68 -9.68
N VAL A 710 -3.96 -23.24 -9.38
CA VAL A 710 -3.71 -21.79 -9.43
C VAL A 710 -3.90 -21.47 -10.91
N LEU A 711 -4.53 -20.34 -11.23
CA LEU A 711 -5.08 -19.99 -12.55
C LEU A 711 -4.13 -20.17 -13.76
N GLU A 712 -2.86 -20.52 -13.55
CA GLU A 712 -1.79 -20.60 -14.56
C GLU A 712 -0.79 -21.77 -14.31
N ILE A 713 -1.05 -22.67 -13.34
CA ILE A 713 -0.25 -23.88 -13.06
C ILE A 713 -1.10 -25.15 -13.19
N ALA A 714 -0.56 -26.15 -13.88
CA ALA A 714 -1.16 -27.47 -14.03
C ALA A 714 -0.28 -28.57 -13.42
N ASN A 715 -0.86 -29.42 -12.56
CA ASN A 715 -0.21 -30.66 -12.13
C ASN A 715 -0.68 -31.82 -13.01
N LEU A 716 0.25 -32.50 -13.68
CA LEU A 716 -0.04 -33.61 -14.58
C LEU A 716 0.51 -34.91 -14.02
N LYS A 717 -0.32 -35.95 -14.02
CA LYS A 717 0.08 -37.30 -13.62
C LYS A 717 0.32 -38.15 -14.86
N PHE A 718 1.47 -38.79 -14.91
CA PHE A 718 1.85 -39.74 -15.94
C PHE A 718 1.63 -41.18 -15.46
N ASP A 719 1.23 -42.05 -16.38
CA ASP A 719 1.02 -43.48 -16.10
C ASP A 719 2.33 -44.28 -16.01
N SER A 720 3.47 -43.64 -16.28
CA SER A 720 4.80 -44.24 -16.34
C SER A 720 5.73 -43.67 -15.27
N GLU A 721 6.66 -44.48 -14.76
CA GLU A 721 7.72 -44.04 -13.86
C GLU A 721 8.75 -43.12 -14.54
N GLN A 722 8.79 -43.08 -15.88
CA GLN A 722 9.59 -42.11 -16.62
C GLN A 722 8.81 -40.79 -16.73
N LEU A 723 9.26 -39.79 -15.98
CA LEU A 723 8.72 -38.45 -16.00
C LEU A 723 9.39 -37.58 -17.08
N PRO A 724 8.65 -36.68 -17.75
CA PRO A 724 9.25 -35.69 -18.64
C PRO A 724 10.32 -34.85 -17.91
N PRO A 725 11.49 -34.60 -18.51
CA PRO A 725 12.52 -33.73 -17.96
C PRO A 725 12.01 -32.32 -17.59
N ILE A 726 12.68 -31.67 -16.63
CA ILE A 726 12.44 -30.24 -16.35
C ILE A 726 12.80 -29.42 -17.60
N LEU A 727 12.04 -28.36 -17.87
CA LEU A 727 12.07 -27.51 -19.07
C LEU A 727 11.46 -28.13 -20.33
N ASN A 728 11.04 -29.41 -20.34
CA ASN A 728 10.32 -29.96 -21.49
C ASN A 728 8.94 -29.29 -21.66
N ALA A 729 8.53 -29.13 -22.91
CA ALA A 729 7.20 -28.68 -23.27
C ALA A 729 6.23 -29.88 -23.35
N LEU A 730 5.05 -29.71 -22.76
CA LEU A 730 3.90 -30.58 -22.91
C LEU A 730 2.82 -29.84 -23.70
N THR A 731 2.00 -30.58 -24.43
CA THR A 731 0.87 -30.03 -25.19
C THR A 731 -0.44 -30.66 -24.72
N THR A 732 -1.47 -29.84 -24.54
CA THR A 732 -2.83 -30.27 -24.23
C THR A 732 -3.83 -29.49 -25.08
N GLU A 733 -5.00 -30.06 -25.30
CA GLU A 733 -6.12 -29.35 -25.93
C GLU A 733 -6.93 -28.63 -24.85
N ASN A 734 -7.22 -27.33 -25.05
CA ASN A 734 -8.11 -26.53 -24.23
C ASN A 734 -9.08 -25.77 -25.14
N ASN A 735 -10.39 -25.99 -25.00
CA ASN A 735 -11.44 -25.37 -25.84
C ASN A 735 -11.21 -25.46 -27.37
N GLY A 736 -10.59 -26.55 -27.86
CA GLY A 736 -10.27 -26.73 -29.28
C GLY A 736 -9.00 -26.00 -29.76
N GLN A 737 -8.27 -25.36 -28.85
CA GLN A 737 -6.97 -24.74 -29.11
C GLN A 737 -5.84 -25.50 -28.41
N LYS A 738 -4.62 -25.41 -28.96
CA LYS A 738 -3.43 -26.05 -28.42
C LYS A 738 -2.86 -25.18 -27.30
N LEU A 739 -2.80 -25.71 -26.09
CA LEU A 739 -2.14 -25.08 -24.94
C LEU A 739 -0.78 -25.74 -24.70
N VAL A 740 0.26 -24.93 -24.57
CA VAL A 740 1.62 -25.37 -24.23
C VAL A 740 1.87 -25.18 -22.74
N LEU A 741 2.42 -26.22 -22.10
CA LEU A 741 2.80 -26.23 -20.69
C LEU A 741 4.29 -26.55 -20.58
N GLU A 742 5.05 -25.91 -19.70
CA GLU A 742 6.46 -26.22 -19.45
C GLU A 742 6.62 -26.94 -18.12
N VAL A 743 7.36 -28.05 -18.08
CA VAL A 743 7.65 -28.78 -16.85
C VAL A 743 8.60 -27.98 -15.96
N ALA A 744 8.12 -27.56 -14.79
CA ALA A 744 8.89 -26.76 -13.85
C ALA A 744 9.48 -27.58 -12.70
N GLN A 745 8.76 -28.62 -12.24
CA GLN A 745 9.15 -29.41 -11.07
C GLN A 745 8.61 -30.85 -11.14
N HIS A 746 9.32 -31.80 -10.54
CA HIS A 746 8.82 -33.15 -10.27
C HIS A 746 8.30 -33.22 -8.82
N LEU A 747 7.05 -33.64 -8.61
CA LEU A 747 6.37 -33.61 -7.30
C LEU A 747 6.32 -34.98 -6.60
N GLY A 748 6.82 -36.05 -7.22
CA GLY A 748 6.65 -37.44 -6.76
C GLY A 748 5.35 -38.09 -7.27
N GLU A 749 5.17 -39.39 -7.03
CA GLU A 749 3.99 -40.18 -7.46
C GLU A 749 3.68 -40.12 -8.98
N SER A 750 4.71 -39.97 -9.82
CA SER A 750 4.59 -39.74 -11.26
C SER A 750 3.82 -38.45 -11.62
N VAL A 751 3.93 -37.42 -10.78
CA VAL A 751 3.33 -36.10 -11.01
C VAL A 751 4.40 -35.06 -11.32
N VAL A 752 4.16 -34.27 -12.35
CA VAL A 752 4.95 -33.09 -12.69
C VAL A 752 4.11 -31.82 -12.55
N ARG A 753 4.73 -30.75 -12.07
CA ARG A 753 4.14 -29.41 -12.01
C ARG A 753 4.59 -28.62 -13.23
N CYS A 754 3.63 -28.07 -13.95
CA CYS A 754 3.86 -27.33 -15.18
C CYS A 754 3.34 -25.90 -15.11
N ILE A 755 4.04 -24.99 -15.79
CA ILE A 755 3.65 -23.59 -15.98
C ILE A 755 2.95 -23.49 -17.33
N ALA A 756 1.77 -22.86 -17.37
CA ALA A 756 1.05 -22.64 -18.63
C ALA A 756 1.60 -21.43 -19.39
N MET A 757 1.70 -21.55 -20.72
CA MET A 757 2.10 -20.45 -21.62
C MET A 757 0.91 -19.62 -22.12
N ASP A 758 -0.32 -20.02 -21.78
CA ASP A 758 -1.56 -19.33 -22.16
C ASP A 758 -2.67 -19.67 -21.13
N GLY A 759 -3.82 -19.02 -21.23
CA GLY A 759 -4.95 -19.14 -20.31
C GLY A 759 -5.38 -20.59 -20.06
N THR A 760 -5.63 -20.92 -18.80
CA THR A 760 -6.04 -22.27 -18.38
C THR A 760 -7.55 -22.42 -18.21
N GLU A 761 -8.33 -21.38 -18.50
CA GLU A 761 -9.79 -21.41 -18.44
C GLU A 761 -10.34 -22.49 -19.38
N GLY A 762 -11.11 -23.43 -18.83
CA GLY A 762 -11.66 -24.57 -19.58
C GLY A 762 -10.90 -25.89 -19.43
N LEU A 763 -9.70 -25.89 -18.82
CA LEU A 763 -8.99 -27.13 -18.49
C LEU A 763 -9.75 -27.95 -17.45
N VAL A 764 -10.12 -29.18 -17.81
CA VAL A 764 -10.83 -30.12 -16.94
C VAL A 764 -9.95 -31.29 -16.52
N ARG A 765 -10.25 -31.86 -15.35
CA ARG A 765 -9.56 -33.05 -14.84
C ARG A 765 -9.74 -34.22 -15.80
N GLY A 766 -8.63 -34.85 -16.19
CA GLY A 766 -8.62 -35.94 -17.17
C GLY A 766 -8.35 -35.49 -18.60
N ALA A 767 -8.11 -34.19 -18.83
CA ALA A 767 -7.56 -33.71 -20.10
C ALA A 767 -6.24 -34.44 -20.41
N LYS A 768 -6.09 -34.87 -21.66
CA LYS A 768 -4.90 -35.58 -22.12
C LYS A 768 -3.81 -34.57 -22.45
N ALA A 769 -2.63 -34.78 -21.90
CA ALA A 769 -1.44 -34.03 -22.28
C ALA A 769 -0.39 -34.97 -22.86
N THR A 770 0.40 -34.46 -23.79
CA THR A 770 1.46 -35.20 -24.49
C THR A 770 2.79 -34.49 -24.29
N ASP A 771 3.80 -35.22 -23.82
CA ASP A 771 5.18 -34.74 -23.79
C ASP A 771 5.72 -34.62 -25.21
N THR A 772 6.27 -33.46 -25.54
CA THR A 772 6.89 -33.22 -26.87
C THR A 772 8.31 -33.79 -26.97
N GLY A 773 8.89 -34.20 -25.84
CA GLY A 773 10.25 -34.73 -25.74
C GLY A 773 11.35 -33.67 -25.82
N ASN A 774 11.00 -32.41 -26.02
CA ASN A 774 11.93 -31.29 -26.15
C ASN A 774 11.43 -30.10 -25.31
N PRO A 775 12.29 -29.11 -25.00
CA PRO A 775 11.86 -27.80 -24.55
C PRO A 775 10.94 -27.10 -25.56
N ILE A 776 10.40 -25.92 -25.23
CA ILE A 776 9.64 -25.12 -26.20
C ILE A 776 10.56 -24.82 -27.40
N MET A 777 10.16 -25.30 -28.57
CA MET A 777 10.88 -25.16 -29.84
C MET A 777 10.23 -24.08 -30.69
N ILE A 778 11.00 -23.08 -31.10
CA ILE A 778 10.50 -21.92 -31.87
C ILE A 778 11.13 -21.87 -33.28
N PRO A 779 10.44 -21.30 -34.28
CA PRO A 779 11.04 -21.08 -35.59
C PRO A 779 12.18 -20.06 -35.52
N VAL A 780 13.29 -20.31 -36.22
CA VAL A 780 14.45 -19.41 -36.30
C VAL A 780 14.92 -19.20 -37.75
N GLY A 781 15.70 -18.14 -37.95
CA GLY A 781 16.30 -17.77 -39.23
C GLY A 781 15.47 -16.81 -40.08
N PRO A 782 15.86 -16.58 -41.35
CA PRO A 782 15.34 -15.45 -42.15
C PRO A 782 13.82 -15.40 -42.30
N GLY A 783 13.13 -16.54 -42.19
CA GLY A 783 11.67 -16.61 -42.22
C GLY A 783 10.97 -15.88 -41.07
N THR A 784 11.67 -15.56 -39.98
CA THR A 784 11.15 -14.79 -38.84
C THR A 784 11.21 -13.27 -39.04
N LEU A 785 11.98 -12.80 -40.02
CA LEU A 785 12.15 -11.37 -40.29
C LEU A 785 10.84 -10.77 -40.84
N GLY A 786 10.45 -9.63 -40.28
CA GLY A 786 9.21 -8.91 -40.56
C GLY A 786 7.97 -9.60 -40.00
N ARG A 787 8.11 -10.67 -39.18
CA ARG A 787 7.00 -11.42 -38.58
C ARG A 787 6.87 -11.11 -37.09
N ILE A 788 5.65 -11.30 -36.58
CA ILE A 788 5.36 -11.22 -35.14
C ILE A 788 5.00 -12.61 -34.62
N MET A 789 5.66 -13.06 -33.56
CA MET A 789 5.37 -14.33 -32.88
C MET A 789 5.17 -14.17 -31.38
N ASN A 790 4.44 -15.12 -30.79
CA ASN A 790 4.27 -15.24 -29.34
C ASN A 790 5.40 -16.07 -28.69
N VAL A 791 5.30 -16.30 -27.38
CA VAL A 791 6.26 -17.09 -26.59
C VAL A 791 6.49 -18.54 -27.08
N THR A 792 5.51 -19.15 -27.74
CA THR A 792 5.62 -20.52 -28.27
C THR A 792 6.12 -20.56 -29.72
N GLY A 793 6.41 -19.39 -30.31
CA GLY A 793 6.85 -19.27 -31.70
C GLY A 793 5.72 -19.32 -32.72
N ASP A 794 4.46 -19.27 -32.26
CA ASP A 794 3.29 -19.22 -33.14
C ASP A 794 3.09 -17.78 -33.66
N PRO A 795 2.76 -17.59 -34.95
CA PRO A 795 2.57 -16.25 -35.51
C PRO A 795 1.29 -15.59 -35.00
N ILE A 796 1.39 -14.32 -34.63
CA ILE A 796 0.27 -13.49 -34.15
C ILE A 796 0.00 -12.27 -35.03
N ASP A 797 0.57 -12.24 -36.24
CA ASP A 797 0.45 -11.15 -37.22
C ASP A 797 -0.61 -11.38 -38.31
N GLU A 798 -1.43 -12.43 -38.18
CA GLU A 798 -2.45 -12.84 -39.16
C GLU A 798 -1.93 -13.15 -40.58
N ARG A 799 -0.61 -13.24 -40.79
CA ARG A 799 0.02 -13.48 -42.11
C ARG A 799 0.26 -14.97 -42.41
N GLY A 800 -0.45 -15.86 -41.69
CA GLY A 800 -0.32 -17.31 -41.80
C GLY A 800 0.96 -17.88 -41.17
N PRO A 801 1.28 -19.17 -41.38
CA PRO A 801 2.44 -19.81 -40.74
C PRO A 801 3.79 -19.16 -41.10
N ILE A 802 4.73 -19.14 -40.15
CA ILE A 802 6.13 -18.76 -40.39
C ILE A 802 6.81 -19.89 -41.16
N LYS A 803 7.36 -19.59 -42.34
CA LYS A 803 8.11 -20.55 -43.16
C LYS A 803 9.55 -20.65 -42.66
N ALA A 804 9.78 -21.43 -41.62
CA ALA A 804 11.10 -21.67 -41.06
C ALA A 804 11.68 -23.02 -41.49
N ALA A 805 12.97 -23.06 -41.82
CA ALA A 805 13.70 -24.30 -42.14
C ALA A 805 14.29 -24.98 -40.89
N LYS A 806 14.42 -24.25 -39.79
CA LYS A 806 15.04 -24.69 -38.54
C LYS A 806 14.22 -24.22 -37.35
N TYR A 807 14.28 -25.00 -36.28
CA TYR A 807 13.68 -24.72 -34.99
C TYR A 807 14.73 -24.90 -33.89
N SER A 808 14.71 -24.03 -32.88
CA SER A 808 15.65 -24.05 -31.75
C SER A 808 14.90 -23.99 -30.42
N PRO A 809 15.45 -24.61 -29.35
CA PRO A 809 14.88 -24.52 -28.01
C PRO A 809 15.09 -23.14 -27.41
N ILE A 810 14.12 -22.63 -26.64
CA ILE A 810 14.26 -21.34 -25.95
C ILE A 810 15.26 -21.37 -24.79
N HIS A 811 15.50 -22.56 -24.25
CA HIS A 811 16.49 -22.83 -23.20
C HIS A 811 17.76 -23.35 -23.85
N ALA A 812 18.85 -22.60 -23.74
CA ALA A 812 20.17 -22.95 -24.26
C ALA A 812 21.25 -22.50 -23.26
N ASP A 813 22.37 -23.22 -23.26
CA ASP A 813 23.55 -22.84 -22.47
C ASP A 813 24.28 -21.65 -23.11
N PRO A 814 24.92 -20.76 -22.32
CA PRO A 814 25.71 -19.66 -22.86
C PRO A 814 26.94 -20.18 -23.66
N PRO A 815 27.46 -19.40 -24.63
CA PRO A 815 28.66 -19.76 -25.38
C PRO A 815 29.86 -20.04 -24.47
N GLU A 816 30.63 -21.08 -24.79
CA GLU A 816 31.83 -21.42 -24.01
C GLU A 816 32.87 -20.28 -24.05
N PHE A 817 33.64 -20.12 -22.98
CA PHE A 817 34.65 -19.06 -22.87
C PHE A 817 35.67 -19.03 -24.03
N VAL A 818 35.98 -20.18 -24.63
CA VAL A 818 36.89 -20.29 -25.79
C VAL A 818 36.31 -19.70 -27.08
N GLU A 819 34.99 -19.60 -27.18
CA GLU A 819 34.28 -19.04 -28.33
C GLU A 819 34.02 -17.53 -28.19
N GLN A 820 34.19 -16.97 -26.98
CA GLN A 820 33.98 -15.56 -26.69
C GLN A 820 35.16 -14.68 -27.14
N SER A 821 34.88 -13.51 -27.69
CA SER A 821 35.92 -12.51 -28.02
C SER A 821 36.33 -11.72 -26.79
N THR A 822 37.62 -11.38 -26.68
CA THR A 822 38.18 -10.55 -25.60
C THR A 822 38.46 -9.11 -26.02
N SER A 823 38.19 -8.73 -27.28
CA SER A 823 38.37 -7.36 -27.76
C SER A 823 37.23 -6.45 -27.31
N ALA A 824 37.57 -5.34 -26.65
CA ALA A 824 36.62 -4.26 -26.36
C ALA A 824 36.52 -3.33 -27.58
N GLU A 825 35.38 -3.38 -28.28
CA GLU A 825 35.09 -2.53 -29.44
C GLU A 825 33.87 -1.66 -29.17
N VAL A 826 33.94 -0.38 -29.57
CA VAL A 826 32.80 0.55 -29.46
C VAL A 826 31.85 0.35 -30.64
N LEU A 827 30.57 0.17 -30.34
CA LEU A 827 29.49 0.21 -31.31
C LEU A 827 29.09 1.68 -31.54
N VAL A 828 29.48 2.24 -32.68
CA VAL A 828 29.11 3.60 -33.09
C VAL A 828 27.64 3.61 -33.51
N THR A 829 26.82 4.36 -32.78
CA THR A 829 25.36 4.44 -32.94
C THR A 829 24.93 5.54 -33.92
N GLY A 830 25.80 6.52 -34.16
CA GLY A 830 25.49 7.72 -34.92
C GLY A 830 24.66 8.74 -34.14
N ILE A 831 24.42 8.53 -32.84
CA ILE A 831 23.74 9.45 -31.93
C ILE A 831 24.81 10.16 -31.08
N LYS A 832 24.98 11.47 -31.28
CA LYS A 832 26.05 12.29 -30.68
C LYS A 832 26.19 12.11 -29.17
N VAL A 833 25.08 12.22 -28.43
CA VAL A 833 25.09 12.14 -26.97
C VAL A 833 25.49 10.75 -26.47
N VAL A 834 25.10 9.69 -27.18
CA VAL A 834 25.49 8.31 -26.85
C VAL A 834 26.95 8.09 -27.18
N ASP A 835 27.34 8.35 -28.43
CA ASP A 835 28.69 8.08 -28.91
C ASP A 835 29.75 8.90 -28.16
N LEU A 836 29.44 10.14 -27.76
CA LEU A 836 30.36 10.98 -27.00
C LEU A 836 30.41 10.60 -25.51
N LEU A 837 29.26 10.52 -24.83
CA LEU A 837 29.19 10.49 -23.36
C LEU A 837 28.92 9.09 -22.77
N ALA A 838 28.22 8.22 -23.50
CA ALA A 838 27.87 6.88 -23.04
C ALA A 838 28.08 5.83 -24.16
N PRO A 839 29.31 5.69 -24.72
CA PRO A 839 29.56 4.84 -25.88
C PRO A 839 29.20 3.38 -25.60
N TYR A 840 28.51 2.73 -26.52
CA TYR A 840 28.07 1.35 -26.36
C TYR A 840 29.16 0.35 -26.74
N ALA A 841 29.21 -0.77 -26.03
CA ALA A 841 30.12 -1.87 -26.33
C ALA A 841 29.50 -2.82 -27.36
N ARG A 842 30.28 -3.27 -28.35
CA ARG A 842 29.87 -4.35 -29.26
C ARG A 842 29.74 -5.66 -28.47
N GLY A 843 28.55 -6.26 -28.50
CA GLY A 843 28.18 -7.40 -27.65
C GLY A 843 27.86 -7.04 -26.21
N GLY A 844 27.75 -5.74 -25.90
CA GLY A 844 27.49 -5.25 -24.56
C GLY A 844 26.01 -5.27 -24.17
N LYS A 845 25.78 -5.01 -22.88
CA LYS A 845 24.44 -4.93 -22.28
C LYS A 845 24.17 -3.49 -21.84
N ILE A 846 23.19 -2.85 -22.46
CA ILE A 846 22.87 -1.44 -22.24
C ILE A 846 21.54 -1.32 -21.49
N GLY A 847 21.53 -0.57 -20.38
CA GLY A 847 20.30 -0.21 -19.69
C GLY A 847 19.77 1.15 -20.14
N LEU A 848 18.52 1.19 -20.61
CA LEU A 848 17.82 2.41 -21.00
C LEU A 848 16.78 2.79 -19.92
N PHE A 849 17.04 3.91 -19.23
CA PHE A 849 16.22 4.42 -18.12
C PHE A 849 15.36 5.60 -18.58
N GLY A 850 14.21 5.79 -17.95
CA GLY A 850 13.38 6.99 -18.17
C GLY A 850 11.90 6.80 -17.83
N GLY A 851 11.18 7.89 -17.59
CA GLY A 851 9.74 7.87 -17.34
C GLY A 851 8.90 7.64 -18.61
N ALA A 852 7.58 7.53 -18.47
CA ALA A 852 6.68 7.54 -19.63
C ALA A 852 6.74 8.91 -20.35
N GLY A 853 6.75 8.90 -21.68
CA GLY A 853 6.68 10.13 -22.50
C GLY A 853 8.02 10.80 -22.82
N VAL A 854 9.16 10.31 -22.32
CA VAL A 854 10.50 10.90 -22.57
C VAL A 854 11.15 10.50 -23.90
N GLY A 855 10.45 9.73 -24.75
CA GLY A 855 10.92 9.36 -26.10
C GLY A 855 11.71 8.04 -26.22
N LYS A 856 11.54 7.08 -25.29
CA LYS A 856 12.21 5.75 -25.33
C LYS A 856 12.03 4.99 -26.65
N THR A 857 10.78 4.86 -27.09
CA THR A 857 10.43 4.10 -28.30
C THR A 857 11.07 4.73 -29.53
N VAL A 858 11.00 6.06 -29.65
CA VAL A 858 11.62 6.82 -30.74
C VAL A 858 13.14 6.64 -30.74
N PHE A 859 13.77 6.60 -29.55
CA PHE A 859 15.20 6.34 -29.40
C PHE A 859 15.58 4.92 -29.84
N ILE A 860 14.82 3.91 -29.42
CA ILE A 860 15.02 2.50 -29.84
C ILE A 860 14.86 2.35 -31.37
N GLN A 861 13.82 2.95 -31.95
CA GLN A 861 13.59 2.93 -33.38
C GLN A 861 14.73 3.58 -34.16
N GLU A 862 15.26 4.72 -33.69
CA GLU A 862 16.39 5.37 -34.34
C GLU A 862 17.66 4.51 -34.26
N LEU A 863 17.91 3.83 -33.14
CA LEU A 863 19.01 2.88 -33.02
C LEU A 863 18.88 1.72 -34.03
N ILE A 864 17.68 1.14 -34.17
CA ILE A 864 17.40 0.09 -35.17
C ILE A 864 17.68 0.62 -36.58
N ASN A 865 17.15 1.80 -36.90
CA ASN A 865 17.32 2.45 -38.19
C ASN A 865 18.80 2.72 -38.53
N ASN A 866 19.55 3.32 -37.59
CA ASN A 866 20.93 3.73 -37.82
C ASN A 866 21.86 2.52 -37.97
N ILE A 867 21.63 1.46 -37.20
CA ILE A 867 22.46 0.25 -37.30
C ILE A 867 22.10 -0.56 -38.55
N ALA A 868 20.82 -0.63 -38.92
CA ALA A 868 20.41 -1.25 -40.18
C ALA A 868 21.01 -0.57 -41.43
N LYS A 869 21.21 0.76 -41.38
CA LYS A 869 21.82 1.58 -42.44
C LYS A 869 23.36 1.54 -42.41
N ALA A 870 23.98 1.60 -41.23
CA ALA A 870 25.43 1.75 -41.08
C ALA A 870 26.20 0.43 -41.02
N HIS A 871 25.64 -0.62 -40.41
CA HIS A 871 26.37 -1.86 -40.09
C HIS A 871 25.79 -3.13 -40.73
N GLY A 872 24.65 -3.04 -41.41
CA GLY A 872 24.07 -4.16 -42.16
C GLY A 872 23.48 -5.31 -41.32
N GLY A 873 23.51 -5.22 -39.99
CA GLY A 873 23.07 -6.26 -39.06
C GLY A 873 21.54 -6.42 -38.91
N PHE A 874 21.13 -7.48 -38.22
CA PHE A 874 19.74 -7.79 -37.90
C PHE A 874 19.33 -7.25 -36.52
N SER A 875 18.03 -7.06 -36.30
CA SER A 875 17.49 -6.66 -34.99
C SER A 875 16.40 -7.63 -34.53
N VAL A 876 16.33 -7.89 -33.24
CA VAL A 876 15.25 -8.65 -32.62
C VAL A 876 14.64 -7.80 -31.52
N PHE A 877 13.34 -7.56 -31.59
CA PHE A 877 12.61 -6.81 -30.58
C PHE A 877 11.73 -7.75 -29.75
N THR A 878 11.91 -7.71 -28.43
CA THR A 878 11.19 -8.54 -27.48
C THR A 878 10.36 -7.68 -26.55
N GLY A 879 9.04 -7.70 -26.74
CA GLY A 879 8.07 -7.04 -25.88
C GLY A 879 7.66 -7.93 -24.71
N VAL A 880 8.22 -7.70 -23.52
CA VAL A 880 7.92 -8.43 -22.28
C VAL A 880 6.85 -7.69 -21.47
N GLY A 881 5.64 -8.23 -21.45
CA GLY A 881 4.52 -7.57 -20.76
C GLY A 881 4.15 -6.25 -21.41
N GLU A 882 4.20 -6.20 -22.74
CA GLU A 882 3.83 -5.03 -23.53
C GLU A 882 2.31 -4.91 -23.69
N ARG A 883 1.81 -3.68 -23.81
CA ARG A 883 0.39 -3.47 -24.13
C ARG A 883 0.17 -3.75 -25.61
N THR A 884 -0.94 -4.43 -25.93
CA THR A 884 -1.30 -4.75 -27.33
C THR A 884 -1.32 -3.53 -28.24
N ARG A 885 -1.82 -2.38 -27.73
CA ARG A 885 -1.81 -1.11 -28.47
C ARG A 885 -0.39 -0.64 -28.79
N GLU A 886 0.50 -0.63 -27.81
CA GLU A 886 1.89 -0.13 -27.95
C GLU A 886 2.70 -1.01 -28.89
N GLY A 887 2.53 -2.34 -28.83
CA GLY A 887 3.14 -3.27 -29.79
C GLY A 887 2.60 -3.11 -31.21
N ASN A 888 1.29 -2.84 -31.36
CA ASN A 888 0.67 -2.59 -32.66
C ASN A 888 1.13 -1.26 -33.29
N ASP A 889 1.18 -0.20 -32.49
CA ASP A 889 1.68 1.12 -32.91
C ASP A 889 3.14 1.00 -33.38
N LEU A 890 4.00 0.32 -32.60
CA LEU A 890 5.39 0.05 -32.96
C LEU A 890 5.52 -0.73 -34.28
N TYR A 891 4.69 -1.75 -34.49
CA TYR A 891 4.72 -2.54 -35.73
C TYR A 891 4.36 -1.69 -36.95
N HIS A 892 3.33 -0.85 -36.87
CA HIS A 892 2.96 0.05 -37.96
C HIS A 892 3.99 1.16 -38.19
N GLU A 893 4.55 1.75 -37.13
CA GLU A 893 5.62 2.74 -37.25
C GLU A 893 6.86 2.15 -37.92
N MET A 894 7.21 0.89 -37.63
CA MET A 894 8.29 0.17 -38.32
C MET A 894 7.98 -0.10 -39.81
N GLN A 895 6.71 -0.22 -40.19
CA GLN A 895 6.30 -0.33 -41.60
C GLN A 895 6.41 1.02 -42.31
N GLU A 896 5.92 2.09 -41.69
CA GLU A 896 5.98 3.46 -42.23
C GLU A 896 7.43 3.93 -42.43
N THR A 897 8.32 3.59 -41.49
CA THR A 897 9.75 3.89 -41.56
C THR A 897 10.54 2.93 -42.46
N SER A 898 9.87 1.98 -43.14
CA SER A 898 10.47 0.98 -44.04
C SER A 898 11.49 0.03 -43.40
N VAL A 899 11.49 -0.08 -42.06
CA VAL A 899 12.26 -1.08 -41.29
C VAL A 899 11.67 -2.48 -41.48
N ILE A 900 10.33 -2.55 -41.53
CA ILE A 900 9.56 -3.74 -41.93
C ILE A 900 8.99 -3.49 -43.33
N GLN A 901 9.36 -4.36 -44.26
CA GLN A 901 8.84 -4.33 -45.63
C GLN A 901 8.04 -5.62 -45.85
N LEU A 902 6.74 -5.47 -46.14
CA LEU A 902 5.84 -6.61 -46.32
C LEU A 902 6.13 -7.41 -47.59
N ASP A 903 6.55 -6.71 -48.66
CA ASP A 903 6.89 -7.28 -49.97
C ASP A 903 8.41 -7.23 -50.26
N GLY A 904 9.23 -6.95 -49.25
CA GLY A 904 10.69 -6.75 -49.35
C GLY A 904 11.49 -7.44 -48.23
N GLU A 905 12.80 -7.18 -48.17
CA GLU A 905 13.67 -7.76 -47.14
C GLU A 905 13.58 -6.96 -45.83
N SER A 906 12.83 -7.49 -44.87
CA SER A 906 12.79 -6.96 -43.51
C SER A 906 14.07 -7.33 -42.74
N LYS A 907 14.54 -6.46 -41.84
CA LYS A 907 15.74 -6.72 -41.02
C LYS A 907 15.46 -6.92 -39.53
N VAL A 908 14.20 -6.91 -39.12
CA VAL A 908 13.78 -7.04 -37.72
C VAL A 908 12.84 -8.23 -37.52
N ALA A 909 13.00 -8.97 -36.43
CA ALA A 909 12.02 -9.96 -35.96
C ALA A 909 11.37 -9.47 -34.65
N LEU A 910 10.06 -9.70 -34.50
CA LEU A 910 9.27 -9.23 -33.34
C LEU A 910 8.74 -10.41 -32.54
N VAL A 911 8.98 -10.40 -31.23
CA VAL A 911 8.47 -11.39 -30.28
C VAL A 911 7.72 -10.66 -29.16
N PHE A 912 6.45 -11.01 -28.92
CA PHE A 912 5.65 -10.36 -27.88
C PHE A 912 5.10 -11.37 -26.87
N GLY A 913 5.13 -10.96 -25.61
CA GLY A 913 4.38 -11.53 -24.52
C GLY A 913 3.54 -10.41 -23.92
N GLN A 914 2.21 -10.48 -24.05
CA GLN A 914 1.33 -9.36 -23.75
C GLN A 914 1.08 -9.20 -22.24
N MET A 915 0.68 -8.00 -21.79
CA MET A 915 0.37 -7.76 -20.37
C MET A 915 -0.72 -8.69 -19.82
N ASN A 916 -1.70 -9.06 -20.64
CA ASN A 916 -2.84 -9.91 -20.32
C ASN A 916 -2.55 -11.42 -20.43
N GLU A 917 -1.36 -11.80 -20.91
CA GLU A 917 -0.95 -13.20 -20.94
C GLU A 917 -0.44 -13.65 -19.56
N PRO A 918 -0.51 -14.95 -19.24
CA PRO A 918 0.00 -15.50 -17.99
C PRO A 918 1.47 -15.14 -17.73
N PRO A 919 1.90 -15.06 -16.47
CA PRO A 919 3.28 -14.80 -16.09
C PRO A 919 4.23 -15.87 -16.60
N GLY A 920 3.76 -17.09 -16.87
CA GLY A 920 4.54 -18.12 -17.57
C GLY A 920 5.03 -17.66 -18.94
N ALA A 921 4.14 -17.10 -19.76
CA ALA A 921 4.49 -16.54 -21.06
C ALA A 921 5.47 -15.37 -20.94
N ARG A 922 5.15 -14.43 -20.04
CA ARG A 922 5.96 -13.22 -19.80
C ARG A 922 7.37 -13.56 -19.28
N ALA A 923 7.52 -14.61 -18.47
CA ALA A 923 8.80 -15.08 -17.95
C ALA A 923 9.64 -15.89 -18.98
N ARG A 924 9.13 -16.15 -20.19
CA ARG A 924 9.80 -16.94 -21.24
C ARG A 924 9.98 -16.18 -22.55
N VAL A 925 9.23 -15.11 -22.78
CA VAL A 925 9.30 -14.34 -24.03
C VAL A 925 10.69 -13.75 -24.30
N ALA A 926 11.41 -13.26 -23.28
CA ALA A 926 12.77 -12.77 -23.43
C ALA A 926 13.74 -13.85 -23.97
N LEU A 927 13.58 -15.10 -23.52
CA LEU A 927 14.37 -16.23 -24.00
C LEU A 927 14.04 -16.59 -25.45
N THR A 928 12.78 -16.40 -25.85
CA THR A 928 12.32 -16.62 -27.23
C THR A 928 13.00 -15.64 -28.19
N GLY A 929 12.98 -14.34 -27.87
CA GLY A 929 13.68 -13.32 -28.65
C GLY A 929 15.19 -13.54 -28.70
N LEU A 930 15.80 -13.88 -27.56
CA LEU A 930 17.22 -14.21 -27.49
C LEU A 930 17.59 -15.39 -28.39
N THR A 931 16.76 -16.43 -28.44
CA THR A 931 16.99 -17.62 -29.28
C THR A 931 16.96 -17.29 -30.78
N VAL A 932 16.13 -16.34 -31.20
CA VAL A 932 16.15 -15.81 -32.57
C VAL A 932 17.45 -15.05 -32.84
N ALA A 933 17.91 -14.23 -31.90
CA ALA A 933 19.16 -13.47 -32.03
C ALA A 933 20.39 -14.39 -32.11
N GLU A 934 20.44 -15.44 -31.27
CA GLU A 934 21.51 -16.44 -31.26
C GLU A 934 21.63 -17.17 -32.59
N TYR A 935 20.52 -17.47 -33.27
CA TYR A 935 20.58 -18.08 -34.60
C TYR A 935 21.38 -17.19 -35.57
N PHE A 936 21.07 -15.89 -35.63
CA PHE A 936 21.76 -14.96 -36.53
C PHE A 936 23.23 -14.77 -36.14
N ARG A 937 23.56 -14.78 -34.84
CA ARG A 937 24.93 -14.75 -34.34
C ARG A 937 25.72 -16.01 -34.70
N ASP A 938 25.22 -17.17 -34.33
CA ASP A 938 25.99 -18.42 -34.28
C ASP A 938 26.00 -19.19 -35.61
N ILE A 939 24.92 -19.06 -36.37
CA ILE A 939 24.73 -19.75 -37.65
C ILE A 939 25.05 -18.83 -38.83
N GLU A 940 24.59 -17.57 -38.79
CA GLU A 940 24.81 -16.62 -39.89
C GLU A 940 26.00 -15.66 -39.68
N GLY A 941 26.64 -15.69 -38.50
CA GLY A 941 27.82 -14.88 -38.20
C GLY A 941 27.54 -13.37 -38.24
N GLN A 942 26.34 -12.95 -37.86
CA GLN A 942 25.92 -11.55 -37.91
C GLN A 942 26.05 -10.86 -36.56
N ASP A 943 26.21 -9.54 -36.60
CA ASP A 943 26.01 -8.69 -35.44
C ASP A 943 24.52 -8.36 -35.30
N VAL A 944 23.97 -8.65 -34.12
CA VAL A 944 22.54 -8.57 -33.85
C VAL A 944 22.30 -7.59 -32.70
N LEU A 945 21.30 -6.73 -32.88
CA LEU A 945 20.74 -5.95 -31.78
C LEU A 945 19.55 -6.66 -31.17
N LEU A 946 19.59 -6.88 -29.86
CA LEU A 946 18.47 -7.42 -29.11
C LEU A 946 17.84 -6.33 -28.24
N PHE A 947 16.58 -6.00 -28.49
CA PHE A 947 15.81 -5.08 -27.64
C PHE A 947 14.93 -5.88 -26.69
N ILE A 948 14.99 -5.55 -25.40
CA ILE A 948 14.13 -6.14 -24.36
C ILE A 948 13.38 -4.99 -23.68
N ASP A 949 12.12 -4.79 -24.07
CA ASP A 949 11.21 -3.85 -23.40
C ASP A 949 10.07 -4.66 -22.76
N ASN A 950 10.06 -4.95 -21.46
CA ASN A 950 10.93 -4.41 -20.42
C ASN A 950 11.61 -5.53 -19.61
N ILE A 951 12.93 -5.41 -19.37
CA ILE A 951 13.67 -6.42 -18.58
C ILE A 951 13.17 -6.50 -17.13
N PHE A 952 12.64 -5.40 -16.58
CA PHE A 952 12.01 -5.42 -15.27
C PHE A 952 10.74 -6.30 -15.27
N ARG A 953 9.96 -6.28 -16.34
CA ARG A 953 8.75 -7.12 -16.47
C ARG A 953 9.09 -8.60 -16.57
N PHE A 954 10.24 -8.95 -17.16
CA PHE A 954 10.77 -10.31 -17.11
C PHE A 954 11.01 -10.76 -15.67
N THR A 955 11.65 -9.91 -14.86
CA THR A 955 11.90 -10.18 -13.44
C THR A 955 10.60 -10.27 -12.62
N GLN A 956 9.65 -9.35 -12.86
CA GLN A 956 8.35 -9.38 -12.20
C GLN A 956 7.57 -10.65 -12.52
N ALA A 957 7.53 -11.06 -13.79
CA ALA A 957 6.91 -12.32 -14.20
C ALA A 957 7.61 -13.52 -13.56
N GLY A 958 8.94 -13.48 -13.39
CA GLY A 958 9.69 -14.48 -12.64
C GLY A 958 9.28 -14.59 -11.17
N SER A 959 9.02 -13.46 -10.50
CA SER A 959 8.51 -13.44 -9.12
C SER A 959 7.11 -14.06 -9.05
N GLU A 960 6.21 -13.68 -9.96
CA GLU A 960 4.86 -14.25 -10.05
C GLU A 960 4.91 -15.77 -10.29
N VAL A 961 5.68 -16.25 -11.27
CA VAL A 961 5.89 -17.68 -11.52
C VAL A 961 6.46 -18.40 -10.29
N SER A 962 7.42 -17.78 -9.59
CA SER A 962 8.02 -18.36 -8.39
C SER A 962 7.00 -18.51 -7.24
N ALA A 963 6.16 -17.49 -7.04
CA ALA A 963 5.07 -17.52 -6.07
C ALA A 963 4.06 -18.63 -6.42
N LEU A 964 3.66 -18.73 -7.69
CA LEU A 964 2.77 -19.80 -8.18
C LEU A 964 3.37 -21.19 -7.92
N LEU A 965 4.68 -21.34 -8.15
CA LEU A 965 5.41 -22.58 -7.91
C LEU A 965 5.55 -22.95 -6.41
N GLY A 966 5.12 -22.08 -5.50
CA GLY A 966 5.26 -22.25 -4.05
C GLY A 966 6.70 -22.11 -3.55
N ARG A 967 7.59 -21.52 -4.36
CA ARG A 967 8.95 -21.18 -3.92
C ARG A 967 8.84 -19.95 -3.06
N ILE A 968 9.38 -20.01 -1.84
CA ILE A 968 9.27 -18.85 -0.98
C ILE A 968 10.17 -17.70 -1.53
N PRO A 969 9.69 -16.44 -1.56
CA PRO A 969 10.42 -15.31 -2.16
C PRO A 969 11.73 -14.96 -1.44
N SER A 970 12.69 -14.39 -2.15
CA SER A 970 13.88 -13.71 -1.61
C SER A 970 13.60 -12.25 -1.27
N ALA A 971 14.64 -11.41 -1.15
CA ALA A 971 14.53 -9.99 -0.80
C ALA A 971 13.48 -9.25 -1.65
N VAL A 972 12.69 -8.38 -1.01
CA VAL A 972 11.69 -7.49 -1.64
C VAL A 972 10.64 -8.26 -2.48
N GLY A 973 10.41 -9.55 -2.20
CA GLY A 973 9.35 -10.34 -2.85
C GLY A 973 9.74 -10.94 -4.21
N TYR A 974 11.00 -10.89 -4.64
CA TYR A 974 11.45 -11.55 -5.88
C TYR A 974 11.69 -13.05 -5.72
N GLN A 975 11.82 -13.76 -6.83
CA GLN A 975 12.13 -15.18 -6.84
C GLN A 975 13.53 -15.46 -6.28
N PRO A 976 13.75 -16.53 -5.48
CA PRO A 976 15.07 -16.86 -4.95
C PRO A 976 16.08 -17.24 -6.03
N THR A 977 15.60 -17.56 -7.23
CA THR A 977 16.41 -17.83 -8.41
C THR A 977 16.73 -16.58 -9.22
N LEU A 978 16.38 -15.36 -8.77
CA LEU A 978 16.48 -14.13 -9.56
C LEU A 978 17.87 -13.95 -10.18
N ALA A 979 18.92 -14.05 -9.38
CA ALA A 979 20.30 -13.91 -9.86
C ALA A 979 20.69 -15.00 -10.87
N VAL A 980 20.17 -16.22 -10.70
CA VAL A 980 20.43 -17.34 -11.61
C VAL A 980 19.66 -17.17 -12.91
N ASP A 981 18.36 -16.86 -12.86
CA ASP A 981 17.50 -16.70 -14.03
C ASP A 981 17.95 -15.49 -14.87
N MET A 982 18.30 -14.37 -14.21
CA MET A 982 18.89 -13.20 -14.86
C MET A 982 20.26 -13.55 -15.44
N GLY A 983 21.13 -14.19 -14.67
CA GLY A 983 22.47 -14.59 -15.11
C GLY A 983 22.44 -15.50 -16.34
N LEU A 984 21.63 -16.57 -16.32
CA LEU A 984 21.51 -17.51 -17.45
C LEU A 984 21.09 -16.83 -18.75
N MET A 985 20.21 -15.82 -18.68
CA MET A 985 19.80 -15.05 -19.84
C MET A 985 20.86 -14.01 -20.26
N GLN A 986 21.42 -13.27 -19.31
CA GLN A 986 22.42 -12.23 -19.61
C GLN A 986 23.73 -12.82 -20.13
N GLU A 987 24.19 -13.98 -19.65
CA GLU A 987 25.45 -14.60 -20.10
C GLU A 987 25.40 -15.12 -21.54
N ARG A 988 24.20 -15.37 -22.07
CA ARG A 988 23.99 -15.68 -23.49
C ARG A 988 24.18 -14.47 -24.41
N ILE A 989 24.06 -13.25 -23.87
CA ILE A 989 24.29 -11.99 -24.59
C ILE A 989 25.77 -11.65 -24.52
N THR A 990 26.51 -11.96 -25.58
CA THR A 990 27.96 -11.76 -25.66
C THR A 990 28.45 -11.73 -27.11
N THR A 991 29.71 -11.35 -27.31
CA THR A 991 30.44 -11.44 -28.57
C THR A 991 31.16 -12.78 -28.69
N THR A 992 30.95 -13.47 -29.80
CA THR A 992 31.66 -14.69 -30.18
C THR A 992 32.67 -14.41 -31.29
N GLN A 993 33.49 -15.40 -31.64
CA GLN A 993 34.37 -15.33 -32.82
C GLN A 993 33.62 -15.19 -34.16
N LYS A 994 32.30 -15.47 -34.20
CA LYS A 994 31.49 -15.42 -35.43
C LYS A 994 30.69 -14.13 -35.58
N GLY A 995 30.19 -13.59 -34.47
CA GLY A 995 29.31 -12.41 -34.43
C GLY A 995 28.98 -12.01 -33.00
N SER A 996 28.21 -10.94 -32.83
CA SER A 996 27.86 -10.38 -31.50
C SER A 996 26.35 -10.21 -31.30
N ILE A 997 25.91 -10.29 -30.05
CA ILE A 997 24.57 -9.80 -29.64
C ILE A 997 24.77 -8.62 -28.70
N THR A 998 24.44 -7.42 -29.17
CA THR A 998 24.40 -6.22 -28.31
C THR A 998 22.96 -6.02 -27.85
N SER A 999 22.73 -5.91 -26.54
CA SER A 999 21.37 -5.76 -26.00
C SER A 999 21.09 -4.35 -25.50
N VAL A 1000 19.90 -3.83 -25.84
CA VAL A 1000 19.35 -2.59 -25.26
C VAL A 1000 18.11 -2.97 -24.48
N GLN A 1001 18.18 -2.80 -23.17
CA GLN A 1001 17.18 -3.28 -22.24
C GLN A 1001 16.54 -2.08 -21.56
N ALA A 1002 15.24 -1.88 -21.76
CA ALA A 1002 14.52 -0.85 -21.03
C ALA A 1002 14.42 -1.29 -19.57
N VAL A 1003 14.97 -0.49 -18.65
CA VAL A 1003 14.93 -0.77 -17.22
C VAL A 1003 13.97 0.21 -16.58
N TYR A 1004 12.94 -0.33 -15.94
CA TYR A 1004 12.10 0.43 -15.02
C TYR A 1004 12.67 0.30 -13.61
N VAL A 1005 12.89 1.42 -12.93
CA VAL A 1005 13.33 1.46 -11.53
C VAL A 1005 12.10 1.81 -10.69
N PRO A 1006 11.55 0.86 -9.92
CA PRO A 1006 10.39 1.13 -9.07
C PRO A 1006 10.72 2.19 -8.02
N ALA A 1007 9.87 3.20 -7.87
CA ALA A 1007 10.02 4.28 -6.89
C ALA A 1007 11.41 4.97 -6.91
N ASP A 1008 12.11 4.92 -8.04
CA ASP A 1008 13.49 5.42 -8.20
C ASP A 1008 14.52 4.79 -7.22
N ASP A 1009 14.20 3.63 -6.64
CA ASP A 1009 15.11 2.87 -5.78
C ASP A 1009 16.05 1.95 -6.58
N LEU A 1010 17.27 2.42 -6.81
CA LEU A 1010 18.33 1.65 -7.49
C LEU A 1010 18.83 0.45 -6.67
N THR A 1011 18.45 0.35 -5.40
CA THR A 1011 18.82 -0.75 -4.49
C THR A 1011 17.82 -1.90 -4.50
N ASP A 1012 16.67 -1.75 -5.17
CA ASP A 1012 15.72 -2.85 -5.39
C ASP A 1012 16.45 -4.05 -6.06
N PRO A 1013 16.23 -5.29 -5.59
CA PRO A 1013 16.94 -6.46 -6.11
C PRO A 1013 16.84 -6.68 -7.62
N ALA A 1014 15.73 -6.29 -8.27
CA ALA A 1014 15.55 -6.47 -9.71
C ALA A 1014 16.45 -5.55 -10.55
N PRO A 1015 16.41 -4.21 -10.40
CA PRO A 1015 17.35 -3.34 -11.06
C PRO A 1015 18.78 -3.60 -10.55
N ALA A 1016 19.03 -3.86 -9.26
CA ALA A 1016 20.38 -4.16 -8.75
C ALA A 1016 21.01 -5.40 -9.41
N THR A 1017 20.24 -6.48 -9.56
CA THR A 1017 20.71 -7.70 -10.27
C THR A 1017 20.94 -7.42 -11.75
N THR A 1018 20.06 -6.63 -12.38
CA THR A 1018 20.22 -6.24 -13.78
C THR A 1018 21.47 -5.36 -13.96
N PHE A 1019 21.68 -4.37 -13.09
CA PHE A 1019 22.82 -3.45 -13.09
C PHE A 1019 24.17 -4.16 -13.02
N ALA A 1020 24.24 -5.28 -12.30
CA ALA A 1020 25.47 -6.07 -12.21
C ALA A 1020 25.95 -6.55 -13.59
N HIS A 1021 25.04 -6.74 -14.54
CA HIS A 1021 25.33 -7.20 -15.89
C HIS A 1021 25.44 -6.07 -16.93
N LEU A 1022 25.10 -4.82 -16.62
CA LEU A 1022 25.13 -3.73 -17.60
C LEU A 1022 26.55 -3.16 -17.81
N ASP A 1023 26.88 -2.88 -19.06
CA ASP A 1023 28.13 -2.26 -19.51
C ASP A 1023 27.99 -0.74 -19.68
N ALA A 1024 26.78 -0.28 -20.03
CA ALA A 1024 26.44 1.13 -20.17
C ALA A 1024 25.02 1.42 -19.68
N THR A 1025 24.79 2.63 -19.20
CA THR A 1025 23.49 3.15 -18.77
C THR A 1025 23.19 4.45 -19.51
N THR A 1026 22.03 4.52 -20.17
CA THR A 1026 21.52 5.72 -20.84
C THR A 1026 20.24 6.16 -20.14
N VAL A 1027 20.25 7.37 -19.57
CA VAL A 1027 19.14 7.91 -18.79
C VAL A 1027 18.39 8.95 -19.64
N LEU A 1028 17.11 8.71 -19.92
CA LEU A 1028 16.22 9.69 -20.53
C LEU A 1028 15.46 10.45 -19.43
N SER A 1029 15.78 11.72 -19.21
CA SER A 1029 15.25 12.51 -18.10
C SER A 1029 14.10 13.42 -18.51
N ARG A 1030 13.13 13.57 -17.61
CA ARG A 1030 11.98 14.45 -17.81
C ARG A 1030 12.41 15.91 -17.92
N GLY A 1031 13.38 16.34 -17.10
CA GLY A 1031 13.89 17.71 -17.13
C GLY A 1031 14.44 18.12 -18.50
N ILE A 1032 15.15 17.24 -19.21
CA ILE A 1032 15.64 17.53 -20.57
C ILE A 1032 14.49 17.56 -21.59
N SER A 1033 13.49 16.68 -21.44
CA SER A 1033 12.28 16.67 -22.28
C SER A 1033 11.41 17.92 -22.11
N GLU A 1034 11.28 18.44 -20.88
CA GLU A 1034 10.55 19.69 -20.57
C GLU A 1034 11.24 20.93 -21.17
N LEU A 1035 12.55 20.88 -21.36
CA LEU A 1035 13.31 21.89 -22.11
C LEU A 1035 13.14 21.77 -23.63
N GLY A 1036 12.41 20.75 -24.11
CA GLY A 1036 12.17 20.49 -25.53
C GLY A 1036 13.37 19.89 -26.27
N ILE A 1037 14.37 19.36 -25.56
CA ILE A 1037 15.62 18.82 -26.13
C ILE A 1037 15.45 17.31 -26.37
N TYR A 1038 15.63 16.86 -27.62
CA TYR A 1038 15.48 15.46 -28.03
C TYR A 1038 16.71 14.96 -28.82
N PRO A 1039 17.22 13.74 -28.57
CA PRO A 1039 16.75 12.79 -27.56
C PRO A 1039 16.98 13.32 -26.13
N ALA A 1040 16.08 12.99 -25.20
CA ALA A 1040 16.08 13.53 -23.84
C ALA A 1040 17.14 12.87 -22.92
N VAL A 1041 18.32 12.57 -23.46
CA VAL A 1041 19.40 11.89 -22.73
C VAL A 1041 20.06 12.85 -21.75
N ASP A 1042 20.13 12.44 -20.49
CA ASP A 1042 20.83 13.17 -19.46
C ASP A 1042 22.35 12.93 -19.57
N PRO A 1043 23.15 13.98 -19.84
CA PRO A 1043 24.59 13.85 -20.05
C PRO A 1043 25.40 13.59 -18.76
N LEU A 1044 24.81 13.83 -17.59
CA LEU A 1044 25.48 13.67 -16.29
C LEU A 1044 25.12 12.33 -15.62
N ASP A 1045 23.88 11.85 -15.83
CA ASP A 1045 23.41 10.59 -15.25
C ASP A 1045 23.64 9.36 -16.16
N SER A 1046 23.95 9.57 -17.45
CA SER A 1046 24.33 8.50 -18.38
C SER A 1046 25.82 8.15 -18.26
N ARG A 1047 26.17 6.85 -18.26
CA ARG A 1047 27.54 6.35 -18.02
C ARG A 1047 27.86 5.13 -18.88
N SER A 1048 29.15 4.90 -19.16
CA SER A 1048 29.61 3.69 -19.86
C SER A 1048 30.98 3.26 -19.37
N ARG A 1049 31.19 1.94 -19.23
CA ARG A 1049 32.52 1.35 -18.99
C ARG A 1049 33.49 1.55 -20.15
N MET A 1050 32.98 1.85 -21.35
CA MET A 1050 33.80 2.11 -22.53
C MET A 1050 34.40 3.52 -22.55
N LEU A 1051 33.93 4.44 -21.71
CA LEU A 1051 34.51 5.78 -21.58
C LEU A 1051 35.82 5.75 -20.75
N ASP A 1052 36.80 4.98 -21.24
CA ASP A 1052 38.15 4.84 -20.70
C ASP A 1052 39.15 5.29 -21.79
N PRO A 1053 40.17 6.11 -21.48
CA PRO A 1053 41.12 6.61 -22.48
C PRO A 1053 41.89 5.49 -23.20
N ARG A 1054 41.96 4.28 -22.63
CA ARG A 1054 42.56 3.10 -23.27
C ARG A 1054 41.67 2.46 -24.34
N VAL A 1055 40.36 2.72 -24.30
CA VAL A 1055 39.36 2.17 -25.23
C VAL A 1055 38.99 3.21 -26.29
N VAL A 1056 38.49 4.38 -25.87
CA VAL A 1056 38.03 5.44 -26.79
C VAL A 1056 39.15 6.38 -27.27
N GLY A 1057 40.33 6.29 -26.64
CA GLY A 1057 41.45 7.20 -26.89
C GLY A 1057 41.36 8.49 -26.06
N GLN A 1058 42.52 9.12 -25.83
CA GLN A 1058 42.65 10.31 -24.99
C GLN A 1058 41.79 11.48 -25.49
N ASP A 1059 41.72 11.63 -26.81
CA ASP A 1059 41.07 12.77 -27.44
C ASP A 1059 39.55 12.80 -27.23
N HIS A 1060 38.93 11.62 -27.33
CA HIS A 1060 37.51 11.43 -27.04
C HIS A 1060 37.25 11.63 -25.53
N TYR A 1061 38.04 10.96 -24.68
CA TYR A 1061 37.88 11.01 -23.22
C TYR A 1061 37.97 12.45 -22.67
N ASP A 1062 38.95 13.22 -23.11
CA ASP A 1062 39.14 14.61 -22.66
C ASP A 1062 37.99 15.51 -23.11
N THR A 1063 37.46 15.26 -24.31
CA THR A 1063 36.32 16.02 -24.85
C THR A 1063 35.05 15.74 -24.05
N ALA A 1064 34.72 14.46 -23.83
CA ALA A 1064 33.56 14.05 -23.05
C ALA A 1064 33.62 14.58 -21.61
N THR A 1065 34.78 14.44 -20.96
CA THR A 1065 35.00 14.88 -19.58
C THR A 1065 34.81 16.40 -19.44
N LYS A 1066 35.35 17.19 -20.37
CA LYS A 1066 35.17 18.65 -20.36
C LYS A 1066 33.73 19.08 -20.59
N VAL A 1067 32.99 18.40 -21.48
CA VAL A 1067 31.56 18.65 -21.68
C VAL A 1067 30.78 18.38 -20.38
N GLN A 1068 31.05 17.28 -19.69
CA GLN A 1068 30.41 16.96 -18.41
C GLN A 1068 30.77 17.99 -17.32
N GLN A 1069 32.02 18.42 -17.23
CA GLN A 1069 32.45 19.46 -16.28
C GLN A 1069 31.70 20.78 -16.50
N MET A 1070 31.62 21.26 -17.74
CA MET A 1070 30.93 22.50 -18.06
C MET A 1070 29.42 22.45 -17.77
N LEU A 1071 28.78 21.30 -18.01
CA LEU A 1071 27.36 21.09 -17.68
C LEU A 1071 27.12 20.98 -16.17
N GLN A 1072 28.06 20.38 -15.43
CA GLN A 1072 28.00 20.30 -13.97
C GLN A 1072 28.18 21.68 -13.32
N GLU A 1073 29.13 22.48 -13.81
CA GLU A 1073 29.34 23.87 -13.38
C GLU A 1073 28.10 24.73 -13.68
N TYR A 1074 27.51 24.58 -14.87
CA TYR A 1074 26.25 25.23 -15.21
C TYR A 1074 25.12 24.89 -14.23
N LYS A 1075 24.97 23.61 -13.85
CA LYS A 1075 23.96 23.19 -12.86
C LYS A 1075 24.16 23.87 -11.51
N SER A 1076 25.41 24.02 -11.04
CA SER A 1076 25.70 24.76 -9.80
C SER A 1076 25.43 26.26 -9.91
N LEU A 1077 25.61 26.85 -11.09
CA LEU A 1077 25.32 28.26 -11.34
C LEU A 1077 23.81 28.54 -11.51
N GLN A 1078 23.00 27.57 -11.94
CA GLN A 1078 21.54 27.72 -12.09
C GLN A 1078 20.85 28.13 -10.79
N ASP A 1079 21.23 27.55 -9.65
CA ASP A 1079 20.67 27.90 -8.33
C ASP A 1079 20.97 29.37 -7.98
N ILE A 1080 22.17 29.84 -8.31
CA ILE A 1080 22.58 31.24 -8.10
C ILE A 1080 21.79 32.17 -9.02
N ILE A 1081 21.65 31.82 -10.31
CA ILE A 1081 20.88 32.59 -11.29
C ILE A 1081 19.41 32.72 -10.87
N ALA A 1082 18.82 31.65 -10.32
CA ALA A 1082 17.44 31.64 -9.87
C ALA A 1082 17.18 32.57 -8.66
N ILE A 1083 18.17 32.76 -7.79
CA ILE A 1083 18.07 33.57 -6.57
C ILE A 1083 18.46 35.04 -6.84
N LEU A 1084 19.59 35.25 -7.50
CA LEU A 1084 20.24 36.57 -7.63
C LEU A 1084 20.11 37.19 -9.02
N GLY A 1085 19.70 36.41 -10.03
CA GLY A 1085 19.66 36.84 -11.43
C GLY A 1085 21.00 36.68 -12.15
N MET A 1086 20.97 36.68 -13.48
CA MET A 1086 22.15 36.45 -14.34
C MET A 1086 23.18 37.59 -14.25
N ASP A 1087 22.76 38.80 -13.89
CA ASP A 1087 23.61 39.99 -13.84
C ASP A 1087 24.65 39.95 -12.71
N GLU A 1088 24.37 39.17 -11.67
CA GLU A 1088 25.21 39.04 -10.46
C GLU A 1088 26.35 38.00 -10.63
N LEU A 1089 26.41 37.31 -11.78
CA LEU A 1089 27.48 36.38 -12.11
C LEU A 1089 28.75 37.11 -12.58
N SER A 1090 29.92 36.52 -12.34
CA SER A 1090 31.16 37.01 -12.95
C SER A 1090 31.12 36.84 -14.47
N GLU A 1091 31.86 37.67 -15.22
CA GLU A 1091 31.91 37.56 -16.69
C GLU A 1091 32.40 36.17 -17.17
N ALA A 1092 33.25 35.51 -16.37
CA ALA A 1092 33.69 34.14 -16.63
C ALA A 1092 32.53 33.14 -16.43
N ASP A 1093 31.74 33.28 -15.37
CA ASP A 1093 30.59 32.42 -15.10
C ASP A 1093 29.47 32.63 -16.12
N LYS A 1094 29.23 33.88 -16.57
CA LYS A 1094 28.29 34.18 -17.66
C LYS A 1094 28.69 33.46 -18.94
N LEU A 1095 29.97 33.51 -19.31
CA LEU A 1095 30.49 32.81 -20.49
C LEU A 1095 30.34 31.29 -20.36
N THR A 1096 30.62 30.73 -19.17
CA THR A 1096 30.40 29.30 -18.87
C THR A 1096 28.92 28.92 -19.04
N VAL A 1097 28.00 29.73 -18.54
CA VAL A 1097 26.54 29.51 -18.68
C VAL A 1097 26.10 29.55 -20.14
N GLU A 1098 26.56 30.53 -20.92
CA GLU A 1098 26.22 30.67 -22.34
C GLU A 1098 26.70 29.47 -23.17
N ARG A 1099 27.96 29.06 -22.98
CA ARG A 1099 28.52 27.88 -23.67
C ARG A 1099 27.85 26.58 -23.22
N ALA A 1100 27.56 26.43 -21.94
CA ALA A 1100 26.84 25.27 -21.41
C ALA A 1100 25.42 25.16 -22.00
N ARG A 1101 24.69 26.27 -22.13
CA ARG A 1101 23.36 26.31 -22.77
C ARG A 1101 23.41 25.92 -24.26
N LYS A 1102 24.48 26.30 -24.97
CA LYS A 1102 24.72 25.88 -26.36
C LYS A 1102 25.04 24.40 -26.45
N LEU A 1103 25.92 23.89 -25.58
CA LEU A 1103 26.25 22.46 -25.49
C LEU A 1103 25.02 21.61 -25.16
N GLN A 1104 24.20 22.04 -24.18
CA GLN A 1104 22.98 21.34 -23.79
C GLN A 1104 22.02 21.20 -24.97
N ARG A 1105 21.84 22.26 -25.77
CA ARG A 1105 21.04 22.19 -27.00
C ARG A 1105 21.72 21.38 -28.09
N PHE A 1106 23.04 21.46 -28.23
CA PHE A 1106 23.80 20.72 -29.26
C PHE A 1106 23.81 19.21 -29.04
N LEU A 1107 23.51 18.73 -27.83
CA LEU A 1107 23.26 17.32 -27.54
C LEU A 1107 21.97 16.79 -28.20
N SER A 1108 21.05 17.68 -28.61
CA SER A 1108 19.93 17.28 -29.47
C SER A 1108 20.39 16.86 -30.85
N GLN A 1109 19.60 15.99 -31.49
CA GLN A 1109 19.88 15.49 -32.82
C GLN A 1109 18.58 15.18 -33.56
N PRO A 1110 18.44 15.58 -34.83
CA PRO A 1110 17.28 15.21 -35.62
C PRO A 1110 17.34 13.72 -35.97
N PHE A 1111 16.33 12.97 -35.52
CA PHE A 1111 16.21 11.55 -35.80
C PHE A 1111 15.44 11.31 -37.10
N THR A 1112 15.87 10.30 -37.87
CA THR A 1112 15.20 9.95 -39.13
C THR A 1112 13.79 9.45 -38.88
N VAL A 1113 13.61 8.61 -37.86
CA VAL A 1113 12.28 8.09 -37.49
C VAL A 1113 11.34 9.18 -36.98
N ALA A 1114 11.89 10.31 -36.49
CA ALA A 1114 11.10 11.45 -36.01
C ALA A 1114 10.78 12.47 -37.11
N HIS A 1115 11.21 12.26 -38.36
CA HIS A 1115 10.97 13.20 -39.46
C HIS A 1115 9.48 13.48 -39.69
N VAL A 1116 8.65 12.44 -39.60
CA VAL A 1116 7.19 12.54 -39.78
C VAL A 1116 6.54 13.46 -38.74
N PHE A 1117 7.10 13.53 -37.53
CA PHE A 1117 6.59 14.36 -36.43
C PHE A 1117 7.21 15.75 -36.39
N THR A 1118 8.50 15.88 -36.73
CA THR A 1118 9.27 17.11 -36.58
C THR A 1118 9.38 17.93 -37.86
N GLY A 1119 9.20 17.32 -39.03
CA GLY A 1119 9.48 17.91 -40.34
C GLY A 1119 10.97 18.19 -40.60
N ILE A 1120 11.88 17.80 -39.70
CA ILE A 1120 13.33 18.03 -39.81
C ILE A 1120 13.97 16.75 -40.34
N GLU A 1121 14.81 16.86 -41.37
CA GLU A 1121 15.51 15.71 -41.95
C GLU A 1121 16.48 15.11 -40.93
N GLY A 1122 16.45 13.78 -40.79
CA GLY A 1122 17.30 13.07 -39.84
C GLY A 1122 18.79 13.14 -40.19
N ALA A 1123 19.66 13.21 -39.19
CA ALA A 1123 21.10 13.28 -39.37
C ALA A 1123 21.79 12.11 -38.68
N LEU A 1124 22.62 11.38 -39.42
CA LEU A 1124 23.57 10.40 -38.90
C LEU A 1124 24.93 11.09 -38.77
N VAL A 1125 25.49 11.18 -37.56
CA VAL A 1125 26.71 11.96 -37.31
C VAL A 1125 27.87 11.01 -37.00
N ASP A 1126 28.99 11.19 -37.71
CA ASP A 1126 30.21 10.43 -37.45
C ASP A 1126 30.84 10.81 -36.10
N LEU A 1127 31.44 9.83 -35.41
CA LEU A 1127 32.08 10.05 -34.11
C LEU A 1127 33.19 11.11 -34.17
N LYS A 1128 33.99 11.12 -35.25
CA LYS A 1128 35.06 12.12 -35.44
C LYS A 1128 34.50 13.54 -35.54
N ASP A 1129 33.39 13.70 -36.24
CA ASP A 1129 32.71 14.98 -36.39
C ASP A 1129 32.04 15.43 -35.09
N THR A 1130 31.50 14.48 -34.32
CA THR A 1130 30.99 14.72 -32.97
C THR A 1130 32.09 15.30 -32.09
N ILE A 1131 33.23 14.62 -31.94
CA ILE A 1131 34.35 15.08 -31.09
C ILE A 1131 34.84 16.46 -31.53
N ARG A 1132 35.05 16.67 -32.83
CA ARG A 1132 35.47 17.96 -33.39
C ARG A 1132 34.47 19.08 -33.08
N SER A 1133 33.18 18.81 -33.26
CA SER A 1133 32.11 19.81 -33.07
C SER A 1133 32.00 20.26 -31.62
N PHE A 1134 32.03 19.32 -30.67
CA PHE A 1134 31.99 19.66 -29.23
C PHE A 1134 33.22 20.46 -28.80
N LYS A 1135 34.41 20.16 -29.34
CA LYS A 1135 35.62 20.96 -29.10
C LYS A 1135 35.50 22.38 -29.62
N ALA A 1136 35.00 22.57 -30.83
CA ALA A 1136 34.83 23.90 -31.42
C ALA A 1136 33.94 24.78 -30.54
N ILE A 1137 32.82 24.22 -30.04
CA ILE A 1137 31.90 24.93 -29.14
C ILE A 1137 32.59 25.28 -27.82
N MET A 1138 33.29 24.33 -27.18
CA MET A 1138 34.00 24.59 -25.92
C MET A 1138 35.12 25.63 -26.05
N ASN A 1139 35.76 25.70 -27.22
CA ASN A 1139 36.83 26.65 -27.53
C ASN A 1139 36.32 28.06 -27.89
N GLY A 1140 35.00 28.27 -27.97
CA GLY A 1140 34.38 29.56 -28.24
C GLY A 1140 34.18 29.88 -29.72
N GLU A 1141 34.33 28.92 -30.63
CA GLU A 1141 34.16 29.13 -32.08
C GLU A 1141 32.71 29.43 -32.48
N GLY A 1142 31.74 29.27 -31.58
CA GLY A 1142 30.33 29.58 -31.78
C GLY A 1142 29.75 30.55 -30.74
N ASP A 1143 30.60 31.34 -30.06
CA ASP A 1143 30.17 32.31 -29.05
C ASP A 1143 29.31 33.44 -29.65
N ASP A 1144 29.57 33.82 -30.89
CA ASP A 1144 28.86 34.83 -31.68
C ASP A 1144 27.50 34.35 -32.24
N LEU A 1145 27.23 33.04 -32.19
CA LEU A 1145 26.00 32.45 -32.71
C LEU A 1145 24.88 32.42 -31.65
N PRO A 1146 23.60 32.61 -32.04
CA PRO A 1146 22.47 32.53 -31.12
C PRO A 1146 22.27 31.10 -30.58
N GLU A 1147 21.82 30.96 -29.33
CA GLU A 1147 21.61 29.63 -28.68
C GLU A 1147 20.71 28.69 -29.50
N GLY A 1148 19.70 29.22 -30.19
CA GLY A 1148 18.77 28.45 -31.02
C GLY A 1148 19.41 27.79 -32.26
N ALA A 1149 20.60 28.24 -32.67
CA ALA A 1149 21.35 27.65 -33.78
C ALA A 1149 21.84 26.22 -33.47
N PHE A 1150 22.04 25.91 -32.19
CA PHE A 1150 22.56 24.63 -31.72
C PHE A 1150 21.47 23.58 -31.50
N TYR A 1151 20.20 23.92 -31.66
CA TYR A 1151 19.08 23.01 -31.47
C TYR A 1151 18.78 22.20 -32.74
N MET A 1152 18.62 20.88 -32.62
CA MET A 1152 18.24 19.93 -33.67
C MET A 1152 19.11 20.04 -34.94
N VAL A 1153 20.43 19.95 -34.76
CA VAL A 1153 21.43 19.98 -35.84
C VAL A 1153 22.41 18.82 -35.71
N GLY A 1154 23.01 18.39 -36.82
CA GLY A 1154 24.02 17.32 -36.87
C GLY A 1154 25.37 17.77 -36.32
N ASP A 1155 26.21 18.37 -37.15
CA ASP A 1155 27.55 18.84 -36.81
C ASP A 1155 27.60 20.36 -36.52
N PHE A 1156 28.77 20.87 -36.15
CA PHE A 1156 28.98 22.29 -35.87
C PHE A 1156 28.77 23.17 -37.11
N GLU A 1157 29.10 22.68 -38.31
CA GLU A 1157 28.90 23.42 -39.56
C GLU A 1157 27.41 23.66 -39.83
N SER A 1158 26.56 22.67 -39.54
CA SER A 1158 25.10 22.80 -39.58
C SER A 1158 24.58 23.83 -38.57
N ALA A 1159 25.17 23.86 -37.36
CA ALA A 1159 24.86 24.87 -36.36
C ALA A 1159 25.23 26.28 -36.84
N ARG A 1160 26.41 26.45 -37.46
CA ARG A 1160 26.88 27.74 -37.99
C ARG A 1160 25.98 28.25 -39.11
N ALA A 1161 25.67 27.40 -40.10
CA ALA A 1161 24.77 27.76 -41.20
C ALA A 1161 23.37 28.16 -40.71
N LYS A 1162 22.84 27.47 -39.68
CA LYS A 1162 21.56 27.81 -39.05
C LYS A 1162 21.65 29.14 -38.29
N GLY A 1163 22.75 29.40 -37.58
CA GLY A 1163 22.97 30.65 -36.85
C GLY A 1163 23.08 31.87 -37.76
N GLU A 1164 23.84 31.76 -38.85
CA GLU A 1164 23.95 32.82 -39.88
C GLU A 1164 22.58 33.18 -40.47
N LYS A 1165 21.73 32.17 -40.71
CA LYS A 1165 20.36 32.38 -41.20
C LYS A 1165 19.49 33.11 -40.17
N ILE A 1166 19.54 32.70 -38.90
CA ILE A 1166 18.77 33.36 -37.81
C ILE A 1166 19.20 34.82 -37.65
N LEU A 1167 20.50 35.10 -37.70
CA LEU A 1167 21.03 36.46 -37.62
C LEU A 1167 20.59 37.32 -38.81
N ALA A 1168 20.66 36.78 -40.03
CA ALA A 1168 20.20 37.48 -41.23
C ALA A 1168 18.68 37.77 -41.21
N GLU A 1169 17.87 36.87 -40.64
CA GLU A 1169 16.43 37.08 -40.46
C GLU A 1169 16.15 38.16 -39.42
N LEU A 1170 16.88 38.18 -38.29
CA LEU A 1170 16.78 39.20 -37.25
C LEU A 1170 17.25 40.59 -37.71
N GLU A 1171 18.23 40.68 -38.61
CA GLU A 1171 18.65 41.94 -39.23
C GLU A 1171 17.65 42.46 -40.27
N SER A 1172 16.77 41.57 -40.79
CA SER A 1172 15.75 41.90 -41.79
C SER A 1172 14.37 42.24 -41.19
N SER A 1173 14.16 41.96 -39.90
CA SER A 1173 12.94 42.25 -39.11
C SER A 1173 13.13 43.48 -38.24
#